data_AF-A0A7C2Z1J7-F1
#
_entry.id   AF-A0A7C2Z1J7-F1
#
_cell.length_a   1.000
_cell.length_b   1.000
_cell.length_c   1.000
_cell.angle_alpha   90.00
_cell.angle_beta   90.00
_cell.angle_gamma   90.00
#
_symmetry.space_group_name_H-M   'P 1'
#
loop_
_entity.id
_entity.type
_entity.pdbx_description
1 polymer ?
#
loop_
_entity_poly.entity_id
_entity_poly.type
_entity_poly.pdbx_seq_one_letter_code
_entity_poly.pdbx_strand_id
1 'polypeptide(L)'
;MRGLWTFLALTALTATALAQTTLYQTSFENPPFTAGQPAPPNDNWANGSGTGVSQVVTDELANTGLQSLKWDNSGTNNSFYSIRRVLNWQPTDPSKLVVKVRVYITGGTQANRLYGVYLTSSDTGTLGSTILGVTIAGDGKIRVGTTWGATYSSTSWLAQAPPGTYENRWLQVEMTHDRESGQATIKVSGFADNAEYTANLTQSTEPRNINLGTDYVTTTARSGVGYFDDLSITAEAGTPFDGWDETANGGGDAGDLPETAQSTGGDPITKIRGAIGTANDVDVYAITISDPSAFSATTIGGTSLDTALWLFDENGKGVVYNDDNPDATTGTQSRIDNRTVCITQPGRYYLAVSLFGRRAAGCGDGLIWATTPARGVRCADGPESTSRVGGWSGSSSSTGRYIIFLTGVSGASAGDPADCPPPDPWDEQFYGGGDAGDLPATAQLVTLPDRTPCESPVTRVRGDNSADDVDMYVICITDPNSFSASTVNGAGFDTQLWLFRCDGTGVVFNDDSSSTAQSTINNTTSCITEGGIYLLAISRYNRDAVDASGNLLWNNTPFGDVRCPDGPGAANAIAGWTGSATAGGRYIISLQGAYFVSEQGCQTTQCEGDATGDGRVDDADLLEVLFNFGCFGFCGSADVDNNGTVDDADLLIVLFNFGCGS
;
A
#
# COMPACT_ATOMS: atom_id res chain seq x y z
N MET A 1 25.58 19.25 -58.24
CA MET A 1 24.13 19.32 -57.99
C MET A 1 23.84 18.60 -56.69
N ARG A 2 23.00 19.21 -55.84
CA ARG A 2 22.49 18.76 -54.52
C ARG A 2 23.42 18.93 -53.32
N GLY A 3 23.15 20.00 -52.57
CA GLY A 3 23.52 20.15 -51.17
C GLY A 3 22.43 19.61 -50.23
N LEU A 4 22.82 19.30 -49.00
CA LEU A 4 21.97 19.00 -47.84
C LEU A 4 22.63 19.75 -46.66
N TRP A 5 22.18 20.95 -46.32
CA TRP A 5 21.19 21.27 -45.28
C TRP A 5 21.61 20.84 -43.87
N THR A 6 22.30 21.78 -43.19
CA THR A 6 22.51 21.86 -41.74
C THR A 6 21.18 22.21 -41.07
N PHE A 7 20.66 21.35 -40.19
CA PHE A 7 19.54 21.69 -39.32
C PHE A 7 20.07 22.40 -38.07
N LEU A 8 19.83 23.70 -38.00
CA LEU A 8 19.95 24.52 -36.80
C LEU A 8 18.69 24.26 -35.95
N ALA A 9 18.82 23.59 -34.82
CA ALA A 9 17.74 23.47 -33.85
C ALA A 9 17.53 24.83 -33.18
N LEU A 10 16.53 25.57 -33.64
CA LEU A 10 16.04 26.78 -33.00
C LEU A 10 15.27 26.34 -31.74
N THR A 11 15.88 26.47 -30.57
CA THR A 11 15.18 26.34 -29.29
C THR A 11 14.12 27.45 -29.22
N ALA A 12 12.86 27.08 -29.49
CA ALA A 12 11.71 27.93 -29.23
C ALA A 12 11.57 28.09 -27.72
N LEU A 13 11.91 29.28 -27.23
CA LEU A 13 11.54 29.73 -25.89
C LEU A 13 10.03 29.98 -25.88
N THR A 14 9.23 28.92 -25.76
CA THR A 14 7.81 29.07 -25.43
C THR A 14 7.75 29.50 -23.97
N ALA A 15 7.52 30.79 -23.73
CA ALA A 15 6.97 31.24 -22.46
C ALA A 15 5.63 30.52 -22.30
N THR A 16 5.60 29.44 -21.53
CA THR A 16 4.36 28.83 -21.08
C THR A 16 3.64 29.89 -20.26
N ALA A 17 2.59 30.47 -20.84
CA ALA A 17 1.61 31.20 -20.05
C ALA A 17 1.21 30.24 -18.91
N LEU A 18 1.46 30.63 -17.66
CA LEU A 18 1.08 29.83 -16.49
C LEU A 18 -0.40 29.48 -16.67
N ALA A 19 -0.70 28.19 -16.76
CA ALA A 19 -2.04 27.70 -16.96
C ALA A 19 -2.90 28.14 -15.76
N GLN A 20 -3.72 29.16 -15.97
CA GLN A 20 -4.73 29.62 -15.02
C GLN A 20 -6.09 29.15 -15.54
N THR A 21 -6.80 28.41 -14.70
CA THR A 21 -8.16 27.93 -14.99
C THR A 21 -9.15 28.72 -14.14
N THR A 22 -10.11 29.40 -14.76
CA THR A 22 -11.23 30.00 -14.01
C THR A 22 -12.26 28.92 -13.70
N LEU A 23 -12.42 28.61 -12.41
CA LEU A 23 -13.40 27.63 -11.94
C LEU A 23 -14.79 28.26 -11.83
N TYR A 24 -14.86 29.49 -11.33
CA TYR A 24 -16.12 30.23 -11.19
C TYR A 24 -15.90 31.73 -10.97
N GLN A 25 -16.76 32.56 -11.55
CA GLN A 25 -16.79 34.01 -11.31
C GLN A 25 -18.22 34.52 -11.26
N THR A 26 -18.49 35.50 -10.38
CA THR A 26 -19.78 36.23 -10.36
C THR A 26 -19.63 37.59 -9.69
N SER A 27 -20.29 38.60 -10.27
CA SER A 27 -20.62 39.87 -9.63
C SER A 27 -22.13 39.98 -9.35
N PHE A 28 -22.82 38.82 -9.26
CA PHE A 28 -24.27 38.70 -9.01
C PHE A 28 -25.16 39.45 -10.01
N GLU A 29 -24.74 39.53 -11.28
CA GLU A 29 -25.45 40.23 -12.34
C GLU A 29 -26.56 39.40 -13.03
N ASN A 30 -27.46 40.11 -13.70
CA ASN A 30 -28.53 39.52 -14.49
C ASN A 30 -28.12 39.30 -15.97
N PRO A 31 -28.32 38.11 -16.56
CA PRO A 31 -28.60 36.81 -15.93
C PRO A 31 -27.33 36.17 -15.34
N PRO A 32 -27.43 35.24 -14.38
CA PRO A 32 -28.65 34.52 -13.97
C PRO A 32 -29.35 35.09 -12.72
N PHE A 33 -28.85 36.17 -12.13
CA PHE A 33 -29.43 36.76 -10.93
C PHE A 33 -30.42 37.87 -11.25
N THR A 34 -31.25 38.28 -10.29
CA THR A 34 -32.15 39.42 -10.46
C THR A 34 -32.31 40.17 -9.14
N ALA A 35 -32.18 41.50 -9.14
CA ALA A 35 -32.44 42.31 -7.95
C ALA A 35 -33.82 42.02 -7.34
N GLY A 36 -33.85 41.91 -6.01
CA GLY A 36 -35.02 41.50 -5.22
C GLY A 36 -35.16 39.99 -5.02
N GLN A 37 -34.33 39.17 -5.69
CA GLN A 37 -34.32 37.71 -5.52
C GLN A 37 -33.67 37.34 -4.18
N PRO A 38 -34.35 36.63 -3.26
CA PRO A 38 -33.71 36.07 -2.07
C PRO A 38 -32.68 35.06 -2.51
N ALA A 39 -31.44 35.07 -2.01
CA ALA A 39 -30.44 34.03 -2.32
C ALA A 39 -30.63 32.78 -1.43
N PRO A 40 -30.30 31.55 -1.86
CA PRO A 40 -29.81 31.16 -3.19
C PRO A 40 -30.94 30.68 -4.09
N PRO A 41 -31.06 31.23 -5.30
CA PRO A 41 -31.46 30.43 -6.44
C PRO A 41 -30.65 30.83 -7.68
N ASN A 42 -30.38 29.84 -8.52
CA ASN A 42 -29.66 29.91 -9.80
C ASN A 42 -28.15 29.67 -9.69
N ASP A 43 -27.60 29.24 -10.83
CA ASP A 43 -26.19 28.97 -11.02
C ASP A 43 -25.62 28.13 -9.87
N ASN A 44 -26.19 26.96 -9.59
CA ASN A 44 -25.64 25.97 -8.63
C ASN A 44 -25.30 26.48 -7.21
N TRP A 45 -25.86 27.61 -6.77
CA TRP A 45 -25.82 28.02 -5.38
C TRP A 45 -26.86 27.25 -4.57
N ALA A 46 -26.49 26.87 -3.35
CA ALA A 46 -27.36 26.16 -2.41
C ALA A 46 -27.27 26.76 -1.01
N ASN A 47 -28.21 26.39 -0.14
CA ASN A 47 -28.11 26.69 1.28
C ASN A 47 -26.90 25.95 1.88
N GLY A 48 -26.07 26.68 2.62
CA GLY A 48 -24.90 26.14 3.30
C GLY A 48 -25.23 25.57 4.67
N SER A 49 -25.27 26.43 5.68
CA SER A 49 -25.62 26.06 7.06
C SER A 49 -26.56 27.09 7.65
N GLY A 50 -27.29 26.70 8.70
CA GLY A 50 -28.22 27.57 9.42
C GLY A 50 -29.63 27.64 8.84
N THR A 51 -30.45 28.51 9.43
CA THR A 51 -31.86 28.70 9.06
C THR A 51 -32.22 30.17 8.76
N GLY A 52 -31.22 31.04 8.58
CA GLY A 52 -31.43 32.45 8.23
C GLY A 52 -31.78 32.68 6.75
N VAL A 53 -32.47 33.77 6.44
CA VAL A 53 -32.83 34.18 5.07
C VAL A 53 -32.70 35.70 4.85
N SER A 54 -31.65 36.31 5.40
CA SER A 54 -31.38 37.76 5.31
C SER A 54 -30.68 38.21 4.02
N GLN A 55 -30.43 37.27 3.11
CA GLN A 55 -29.69 37.47 1.88
C GLN A 55 -30.59 37.72 0.67
N VAL A 56 -30.22 38.72 -0.12
CA VAL A 56 -30.94 39.11 -1.33
C VAL A 56 -29.96 39.65 -2.36
N VAL A 57 -30.15 39.36 -3.64
CA VAL A 57 -29.46 40.09 -4.71
C VAL A 57 -30.11 41.47 -4.83
N THR A 58 -29.33 42.55 -4.85
CA THR A 58 -29.84 43.92 -4.81
C THR A 58 -29.07 44.84 -5.75
N ASP A 59 -29.73 45.90 -6.21
CA ASP A 59 -29.17 47.02 -6.97
C ASP A 59 -28.86 48.25 -6.10
N GLU A 60 -28.94 48.11 -4.77
CA GLU A 60 -28.66 49.20 -3.82
C GLU A 60 -27.18 49.64 -3.83
N LEU A 61 -26.27 48.69 -4.00
CA LEU A 61 -24.83 48.90 -3.94
C LEU A 61 -24.12 47.78 -4.71
N ALA A 62 -23.13 48.14 -5.52
CA ALA A 62 -22.26 47.18 -6.22
C ALA A 62 -20.82 47.69 -6.22
N ASN A 63 -19.84 46.80 -6.30
CA ASN A 63 -18.44 47.16 -6.54
C ASN A 63 -18.19 47.28 -8.04
N THR A 64 -18.67 46.31 -8.82
CA THR A 64 -18.73 46.38 -10.29
C THR A 64 -20.14 46.07 -10.78
N GLY A 65 -20.45 46.47 -12.01
CA GLY A 65 -21.79 46.23 -12.56
C GLY A 65 -22.89 47.08 -11.90
N LEU A 66 -24.05 46.46 -11.69
CA LEU A 66 -25.29 47.08 -11.22
C LEU A 66 -25.86 46.42 -9.97
N GLN A 67 -25.45 45.19 -9.61
CA GLN A 67 -26.05 44.41 -8.53
C GLN A 67 -24.98 43.73 -7.65
N SER A 68 -25.36 43.35 -6.42
CA SER A 68 -24.51 42.54 -5.53
C SER A 68 -25.32 41.68 -4.56
N LEU A 69 -24.66 40.78 -3.83
CA LEU A 69 -25.29 39.97 -2.79
C LEU A 69 -25.31 40.73 -1.45
N LYS A 70 -26.48 41.21 -1.04
CA LYS A 70 -26.68 41.87 0.25
C LYS A 70 -27.09 40.89 1.34
N TRP A 71 -26.65 41.17 2.55
CA TRP A 71 -27.03 40.53 3.80
C TRP A 71 -27.50 41.58 4.79
N ASP A 72 -28.81 41.62 5.09
CA ASP A 72 -29.38 42.51 6.10
C ASP A 72 -29.88 41.73 7.32
N ASN A 73 -29.11 41.80 8.40
CA ASN A 73 -29.43 41.10 9.64
C ASN A 73 -30.13 41.99 10.67
N SER A 74 -30.54 43.20 10.31
CA SER A 74 -31.00 44.21 11.26
C SER A 74 -32.34 43.87 11.92
N GLY A 75 -33.12 42.95 11.35
CA GLY A 75 -34.44 42.55 11.81
C GLY A 75 -34.62 41.08 12.23
N THR A 76 -33.56 40.25 12.23
CA THR A 76 -33.68 38.78 12.38
C THR A 76 -32.93 38.20 13.59
N ASN A 77 -33.50 37.17 14.21
CA ASN A 77 -32.93 36.38 15.32
C ASN A 77 -32.46 35.00 14.78
N ASN A 78 -31.57 34.99 13.80
CA ASN A 78 -31.17 33.74 13.16
C ASN A 78 -29.77 33.31 13.58
N SER A 79 -29.56 32.00 13.72
CA SER A 79 -28.24 31.36 13.80
C SER A 79 -27.39 31.66 12.56
N PHE A 80 -26.08 31.40 12.62
CA PHE A 80 -25.18 31.53 11.47
C PHE A 80 -25.84 30.99 10.22
N TYR A 81 -25.92 31.81 9.17
CA TYR A 81 -26.41 31.34 7.89
C TYR A 81 -25.42 31.62 6.76
N SER A 82 -25.31 30.67 5.83
CA SER A 82 -24.48 30.80 4.63
C SER A 82 -25.19 30.26 3.40
N ILE A 83 -24.81 30.79 2.24
CA ILE A 83 -24.99 30.13 0.95
C ILE A 83 -23.66 29.50 0.53
N ARG A 84 -23.73 28.48 -0.31
CA ARG A 84 -22.56 27.73 -0.75
C ARG A 84 -22.58 27.37 -2.21
N ARG A 85 -21.38 27.11 -2.74
CA ARG A 85 -21.17 26.56 -4.08
C ARG A 85 -20.04 25.53 -4.04
N VAL A 86 -20.24 24.42 -4.74
CA VAL A 86 -19.17 23.42 -4.98
C VAL A 86 -18.11 24.04 -5.89
N LEU A 87 -16.83 23.84 -5.56
CA LEU A 87 -15.70 24.43 -6.29
C LEU A 87 -15.45 23.74 -7.63
N ASN A 88 -15.76 22.45 -7.73
CA ASN A 88 -15.44 21.59 -8.87
C ASN A 88 -13.94 21.56 -9.26
N TRP A 89 -13.04 21.84 -8.31
CA TRP A 89 -11.60 21.82 -8.50
C TRP A 89 -11.09 20.38 -8.66
N GLN A 90 -10.78 19.98 -9.90
CA GLN A 90 -10.42 18.61 -10.25
C GLN A 90 -8.92 18.35 -10.04
N PRO A 91 -8.48 17.10 -9.88
CA PRO A 91 -7.05 16.77 -9.83
C PRO A 91 -6.25 17.19 -11.08
N THR A 92 -6.92 17.35 -12.23
CA THR A 92 -6.30 17.85 -13.47
C THR A 92 -6.14 19.36 -13.52
N ASP A 93 -6.81 20.10 -12.63
CA ASP A 93 -6.65 21.54 -12.54
C ASP A 93 -5.34 21.90 -11.84
N PRO A 94 -4.76 23.08 -12.13
CA PRO A 94 -3.60 23.59 -11.43
C PRO A 94 -3.72 23.51 -9.89
N SER A 95 -2.59 23.28 -9.22
CA SER A 95 -2.55 22.87 -7.81
C SER A 95 -2.81 23.95 -6.77
N LYS A 96 -2.86 25.23 -7.16
CA LYS A 96 -3.17 26.33 -6.24
C LYS A 96 -4.54 26.94 -6.50
N LEU A 97 -5.46 26.74 -5.56
CA LEU A 97 -6.74 27.43 -5.52
C LEU A 97 -6.53 28.87 -5.05
N VAL A 98 -7.11 29.83 -5.76
CA VAL A 98 -7.16 31.25 -5.40
C VAL A 98 -8.60 31.74 -5.42
N VAL A 99 -9.08 32.22 -4.29
CA VAL A 99 -10.42 32.77 -4.10
C VAL A 99 -10.31 34.25 -3.76
N LYS A 100 -10.99 35.10 -4.52
CA LYS A 100 -11.07 36.54 -4.26
C LYS A 100 -12.53 36.94 -4.19
N VAL A 101 -12.90 37.77 -3.22
CA VAL A 101 -14.26 38.33 -3.12
C VAL A 101 -14.21 39.70 -2.47
N ARG A 102 -15.04 40.62 -2.96
CA ARG A 102 -15.24 41.93 -2.38
C ARG A 102 -16.27 41.83 -1.26
N VAL A 103 -15.95 42.41 -0.11
CA VAL A 103 -16.82 42.45 1.07
C VAL A 103 -17.00 43.90 1.50
N TYR A 104 -18.24 44.35 1.64
CA TYR A 104 -18.59 45.67 2.16
C TYR A 104 -19.32 45.53 3.48
N ILE A 105 -18.96 46.35 4.47
CA ILE A 105 -19.67 46.42 5.75
C ILE A 105 -20.18 47.85 5.93
N THR A 106 -21.48 48.03 6.15
CA THR A 106 -22.06 49.36 6.35
C THR A 106 -21.65 49.97 7.69
N GLY A 107 -21.47 51.29 7.72
CA GLY A 107 -21.36 52.02 8.97
C GLY A 107 -22.60 51.83 9.83
N GLY A 108 -22.41 51.53 11.12
CA GLY A 108 -23.50 51.19 12.04
C GLY A 108 -23.73 49.68 12.21
N THR A 109 -23.02 48.85 11.45
CA THR A 109 -22.91 47.41 11.76
C THR A 109 -22.27 47.23 13.13
N GLN A 110 -22.92 46.45 13.98
CA GLN A 110 -22.51 46.30 15.38
C GLN A 110 -21.47 45.20 15.55
N ALA A 111 -20.69 45.29 16.64
CA ALA A 111 -19.52 44.47 16.94
C ALA A 111 -19.68 42.95 16.75
N ASN A 112 -20.89 42.42 16.98
CA ASN A 112 -21.15 40.98 16.96
C ASN A 112 -21.75 40.47 15.66
N ARG A 113 -21.80 41.32 14.62
CA ARG A 113 -22.18 40.93 13.26
C ARG A 113 -20.95 40.60 12.46
N LEU A 114 -20.94 39.39 11.91
CA LEU A 114 -19.81 38.83 11.16
C LEU A 114 -20.22 38.66 9.70
N TYR A 115 -19.29 38.97 8.80
CA TYR A 115 -19.39 38.67 7.37
C TYR A 115 -18.19 37.83 7.00
N GLY A 116 -18.43 36.65 6.43
CA GLY A 116 -17.39 35.64 6.30
C GLY A 116 -17.37 34.90 4.97
N VAL A 117 -16.18 34.41 4.66
CA VAL A 117 -15.86 33.58 3.50
C VAL A 117 -15.19 32.32 4.03
N TYR A 118 -15.66 31.15 3.60
CA TYR A 118 -15.20 29.87 4.13
C TYR A 118 -14.98 28.87 3.02
N LEU A 119 -13.92 28.10 3.12
CA LEU A 119 -13.69 26.89 2.37
C LEU A 119 -13.93 25.69 3.28
N THR A 120 -14.71 24.74 2.80
CA THR A 120 -15.12 23.56 3.57
C THR A 120 -14.73 22.27 2.85
N SER A 121 -14.45 21.21 3.62
CA SER A 121 -14.00 19.91 3.09
C SER A 121 -15.12 18.98 2.60
N SER A 122 -16.39 19.38 2.68
CA SER A 122 -17.52 18.56 2.20
C SER A 122 -18.22 19.16 1.00
N ASP A 123 -18.79 18.29 0.16
CA ASP A 123 -19.68 18.69 -0.94
C ASP A 123 -21.00 19.27 -0.43
N THR A 124 -21.34 19.04 0.85
CA THR A 124 -22.50 19.62 1.55
C THR A 124 -22.23 21.02 2.12
N GLY A 125 -20.99 21.50 2.07
CA GLY A 125 -20.60 22.83 2.54
C GLY A 125 -21.10 23.18 3.93
N THR A 126 -21.17 22.22 4.85
CA THR A 126 -21.59 22.51 6.23
C THR A 126 -20.46 23.26 6.93
N LEU A 127 -20.75 24.39 7.59
CA LEU A 127 -19.71 25.23 8.20
C LEU A 127 -18.90 24.53 9.30
N GLY A 128 -19.44 23.49 9.94
CA GLY A 128 -18.68 22.63 10.85
C GLY A 128 -17.47 21.94 10.20
N SER A 129 -17.45 21.82 8.87
CA SER A 129 -16.34 21.29 8.07
C SER A 129 -15.43 22.39 7.48
N THR A 130 -15.46 23.60 8.05
CA THR A 130 -14.56 24.69 7.65
C THR A 130 -13.12 24.27 7.85
N ILE A 131 -12.33 24.34 6.77
CA ILE A 131 -10.90 24.01 6.73
C ILE A 131 -10.03 25.24 6.46
N LEU A 132 -10.62 26.32 5.94
CA LEU A 132 -9.99 27.62 5.81
C LEU A 132 -11.10 28.67 5.83
N GLY A 133 -10.99 29.72 6.64
CA GLY A 133 -12.02 30.75 6.64
C GLY A 133 -11.61 32.05 7.27
N VAL A 134 -12.37 33.08 6.95
CA VAL A 134 -12.18 34.45 7.45
C VAL A 134 -13.51 35.10 7.78
N THR A 135 -13.54 35.88 8.86
CA THR A 135 -14.66 36.77 9.18
C THR A 135 -14.17 38.17 9.47
N ILE A 136 -14.96 39.15 9.06
CA ILE A 136 -14.80 40.56 9.41
C ILE A 136 -16.01 40.97 10.24
N ALA A 137 -15.76 41.45 11.44
CA ALA A 137 -16.77 41.87 12.40
C ALA A 137 -17.09 43.37 12.28
N GLY A 138 -18.28 43.78 12.72
CA GLY A 138 -18.68 45.18 12.80
C GLY A 138 -17.90 46.05 13.80
N ASP A 139 -16.95 45.48 14.56
CA ASP A 139 -15.96 46.22 15.38
C ASP A 139 -14.54 46.18 14.79
N GLY A 140 -14.41 45.75 13.53
CA GLY A 140 -13.15 45.68 12.78
C GLY A 140 -12.32 44.43 13.07
N LYS A 141 -12.76 43.52 13.94
CA LYS A 141 -12.02 42.26 14.20
C LYS A 141 -12.03 41.35 12.98
N ILE A 142 -10.84 40.89 12.61
CA ILE A 142 -10.61 39.96 11.51
C ILE A 142 -10.19 38.63 12.10
N ARG A 143 -11.06 37.61 12.03
CA ARG A 143 -10.72 36.25 12.49
C ARG A 143 -10.39 35.39 11.29
N VAL A 144 -9.40 34.53 11.45
CA VAL A 144 -8.95 33.59 10.42
C VAL A 144 -8.64 32.25 11.08
N GLY A 145 -8.75 31.16 10.34
CA GLY A 145 -8.29 29.87 10.84
C GLY A 145 -8.69 28.69 9.98
N THR A 146 -8.28 27.51 10.43
CA THR A 146 -8.50 26.22 9.76
C THR A 146 -9.65 25.41 10.37
N THR A 147 -10.43 26.01 11.27
CA THR A 147 -11.60 25.39 11.89
C THR A 147 -12.73 26.39 12.00
N TRP A 148 -13.95 25.89 12.08
CA TRP A 148 -15.14 26.72 12.29
C TRP A 148 -15.00 27.66 13.50
N GLY A 149 -14.67 27.09 14.66
CA GLY A 149 -14.54 27.85 15.91
C GLY A 149 -13.49 28.96 15.84
N ALA A 150 -12.37 28.74 15.15
CA ALA A 150 -11.33 29.76 14.95
C ALA A 150 -11.86 31.00 14.20
N THR A 151 -12.73 30.78 13.22
CA THR A 151 -13.27 31.85 12.36
C THR A 151 -14.47 32.57 12.95
N TYR A 152 -15.17 31.94 13.90
CA TYR A 152 -16.44 32.43 14.42
C TYR A 152 -16.38 32.86 15.90
N SER A 153 -16.05 31.94 16.80
CA SER A 153 -16.22 32.11 18.26
C SER A 153 -14.89 32.32 19.01
N SER A 154 -13.76 32.28 18.31
CA SER A 154 -12.44 32.52 18.88
C SER A 154 -12.33 33.91 19.52
N THR A 155 -11.71 33.94 20.69
CA THR A 155 -11.27 35.17 21.37
C THR A 155 -9.96 35.72 20.78
N SER A 156 -9.26 34.94 19.96
CA SER A 156 -8.09 35.39 19.20
C SER A 156 -8.50 35.78 17.78
N TRP A 157 -7.95 36.88 17.28
CA TRP A 157 -8.16 37.40 15.93
C TRP A 157 -6.82 37.79 15.31
N LEU A 158 -6.74 37.77 13.98
CA LEU A 158 -5.55 38.16 13.22
C LEU A 158 -5.19 39.62 13.47
N ALA A 159 -6.20 40.49 13.40
CA ALA A 159 -6.08 41.92 13.61
C ALA A 159 -7.43 42.53 13.98
N GLN A 160 -7.41 43.76 14.50
CA GLN A 160 -8.59 44.59 14.63
C GLN A 160 -8.34 45.90 13.91
N ALA A 161 -9.02 46.11 12.79
CA ALA A 161 -8.88 47.31 11.98
C ALA A 161 -9.43 48.54 12.74
N PRO A 162 -8.76 49.70 12.68
CA PRO A 162 -9.24 50.90 13.36
C PRO A 162 -10.64 51.34 12.86
N PRO A 163 -11.52 51.87 13.72
CA PRO A 163 -12.79 52.45 13.28
C PRO A 163 -12.59 53.50 12.18
N GLY A 164 -13.46 53.50 11.18
CA GLY A 164 -13.41 54.36 9.99
C GLY A 164 -12.56 53.80 8.85
N THR A 165 -11.75 52.76 9.10
CA THR A 165 -10.83 52.21 8.08
C THR A 165 -11.43 51.08 7.25
N TYR A 166 -12.48 50.41 7.73
CA TYR A 166 -13.02 49.20 7.10
C TYR A 166 -14.50 49.34 6.70
N GLU A 167 -15.29 50.12 7.44
CA GLU A 167 -16.70 50.35 7.13
C GLU A 167 -16.90 51.32 5.96
N ASN A 168 -18.06 51.18 5.32
CA ASN A 168 -18.48 51.96 4.16
C ASN A 168 -17.51 51.90 2.96
N ARG A 169 -16.86 50.75 2.75
CA ARG A 169 -16.01 50.50 1.59
C ARG A 169 -15.89 49.02 1.25
N TRP A 170 -15.49 48.76 0.01
CA TRP A 170 -15.22 47.42 -0.49
C TRP A 170 -13.81 46.97 -0.10
N LEU A 171 -13.73 46.00 0.80
CA LEU A 171 -12.51 45.28 1.15
C LEU A 171 -12.34 44.09 0.21
N GLN A 172 -11.10 43.69 -0.05
CA GLN A 172 -10.81 42.45 -0.77
C GLN A 172 -10.37 41.37 0.22
N VAL A 173 -11.11 40.26 0.22
CA VAL A 173 -10.69 39.01 0.82
C VAL A 173 -10.05 38.16 -0.27
N GLU A 174 -8.82 37.70 -0.04
CA GLU A 174 -8.10 36.77 -0.91
C GLU A 174 -7.67 35.55 -0.08
N MET A 175 -8.06 34.36 -0.51
CA MET A 175 -7.71 33.10 0.14
C MET A 175 -6.98 32.21 -0.88
N THR A 176 -5.87 31.60 -0.48
CA THR A 176 -5.18 30.63 -1.31
C THR A 176 -5.01 29.30 -0.60
N HIS A 177 -5.00 28.21 -1.35
CA HIS A 177 -4.67 26.88 -0.88
C HIS A 177 -3.96 26.12 -2.00
N ASP A 178 -2.72 25.72 -1.76
CA ASP A 178 -1.92 24.90 -2.66
C ASP A 178 -1.99 23.46 -2.18
N ARG A 179 -2.64 22.58 -2.97
CA ARG A 179 -2.82 21.17 -2.60
C ARG A 179 -1.50 20.45 -2.49
N GLU A 180 -0.51 20.79 -3.32
CA GLU A 180 0.79 20.10 -3.36
C GLU A 180 1.62 20.41 -2.11
N SER A 181 1.72 21.69 -1.74
CA SER A 181 2.52 22.11 -0.59
C SER A 181 1.73 22.09 0.74
N GLY A 182 0.40 22.01 0.69
CA GLY A 182 -0.49 22.19 1.84
C GLY A 182 -0.47 23.62 2.39
N GLN A 183 0.21 24.56 1.74
CA GLN A 183 0.27 25.95 2.18
C GLN A 183 -1.02 26.68 1.84
N ALA A 184 -1.53 27.45 2.79
CA ALA A 184 -2.70 28.29 2.61
C ALA A 184 -2.45 29.70 3.12
N THR A 185 -3.03 30.69 2.46
CA THR A 185 -2.98 32.08 2.91
C THR A 185 -4.37 32.69 2.95
N ILE A 186 -4.57 33.62 3.87
CA ILE A 186 -5.75 34.49 3.91
C ILE A 186 -5.25 35.91 4.03
N LYS A 187 -5.68 36.78 3.12
CA LYS A 187 -5.33 38.20 3.08
C LYS A 187 -6.61 39.05 3.02
N VAL A 188 -6.67 40.08 3.85
CA VAL A 188 -7.70 41.13 3.79
C VAL A 188 -7.02 42.46 3.51
N SER A 189 -7.52 43.20 2.51
CA SER A 189 -6.93 44.46 2.05
C SER A 189 -8.01 45.46 1.61
N GLY A 190 -7.61 46.69 1.27
CA GLY A 190 -8.52 47.76 0.83
C GLY A 190 -8.99 48.70 1.93
N PHE A 191 -8.33 48.70 3.09
CA PHE A 191 -8.60 49.63 4.18
C PHE A 191 -8.16 51.06 3.82
N ALA A 192 -8.79 52.09 4.41
CA ALA A 192 -8.45 53.50 4.10
C ALA A 192 -7.02 53.90 4.46
N ASP A 193 -6.43 53.23 5.44
CA ASP A 193 -5.04 53.42 5.86
C ASP A 193 -4.04 52.61 5.01
N ASN A 194 -4.53 51.91 3.98
CA ASN A 194 -3.78 50.96 3.15
C ASN A 194 -3.19 49.78 3.93
N ALA A 195 -3.73 49.45 5.10
CA ALA A 195 -3.32 48.26 5.83
C ALA A 195 -3.66 46.99 5.03
N GLU A 196 -2.86 45.95 5.23
CA GLU A 196 -3.12 44.60 4.75
C GLU A 196 -2.86 43.60 5.87
N TYR A 197 -3.81 42.71 6.10
CA TYR A 197 -3.71 41.70 7.15
C TYR A 197 -3.63 40.33 6.50
N THR A 198 -2.51 39.62 6.70
CA THR A 198 -2.23 38.32 6.08
C THR A 198 -1.95 37.25 7.14
N ALA A 199 -2.54 36.08 6.98
CA ALA A 199 -2.24 34.88 7.74
C ALA A 199 -1.71 33.78 6.82
N ASN A 200 -0.64 33.11 7.26
CA ASN A 200 -0.08 31.92 6.62
C ASN A 200 -0.47 30.70 7.46
N LEU A 201 -1.01 29.66 6.81
CA LEU A 201 -1.64 28.50 7.42
C LEU A 201 -1.18 27.24 6.70
N THR A 202 -1.32 26.09 7.34
CA THR A 202 -1.12 24.77 6.72
C THR A 202 -2.43 24.01 6.72
N GLN A 203 -2.79 23.44 5.58
CA GLN A 203 -4.03 22.68 5.40
C GLN A 203 -3.75 21.51 4.46
N SER A 204 -3.89 20.29 4.95
CA SER A 204 -3.71 19.06 4.16
C SER A 204 -5.01 18.60 3.48
N THR A 205 -6.16 19.06 3.97
CA THR A 205 -7.47 18.71 3.40
C THR A 205 -7.81 19.64 2.24
N GLU A 206 -8.21 19.08 1.10
CA GLU A 206 -8.59 19.89 -0.06
C GLU A 206 -9.98 20.56 0.10
N PRO A 207 -10.12 21.85 -0.25
CA PRO A 207 -11.40 22.53 -0.36
C PRO A 207 -12.36 21.88 -1.37
N ARG A 208 -13.61 21.69 -0.96
CA ARG A 208 -14.69 21.14 -1.80
C ARG A 208 -15.78 22.17 -2.10
N ASN A 209 -16.04 23.07 -1.17
CA ASN A 209 -17.03 24.15 -1.32
C ASN A 209 -16.45 25.49 -0.86
N ILE A 210 -17.05 26.56 -1.40
CA ILE A 210 -16.98 27.91 -0.86
C ILE A 210 -18.32 28.30 -0.25
N ASN A 211 -18.28 28.95 0.91
CA ASN A 211 -19.45 29.53 1.55
C ASN A 211 -19.26 31.04 1.73
N LEU A 212 -20.33 31.78 1.47
CA LEU A 212 -20.49 33.18 1.84
C LEU A 212 -21.58 33.24 2.90
N GLY A 213 -21.30 33.88 4.03
CA GLY A 213 -22.28 33.87 5.11
C GLY A 213 -22.06 34.91 6.18
N THR A 214 -22.96 34.87 7.15
CA THR A 214 -23.02 35.85 8.23
C THR A 214 -23.46 35.20 9.54
N ASP A 215 -23.00 35.76 10.65
CA ASP A 215 -23.45 35.38 12.00
C ASP A 215 -23.82 36.53 12.92
N TYR A 216 -24.22 36.07 14.10
CA TYR A 216 -24.27 36.68 15.39
C TYR A 216 -23.46 35.93 16.48
N VAL A 217 -22.70 36.68 17.29
CA VAL A 217 -22.28 36.28 18.65
C VAL A 217 -23.32 36.78 19.67
N THR A 218 -23.79 35.89 20.55
CA THR A 218 -24.88 35.99 21.58
C THR A 218 -25.03 37.31 22.39
N THR A 219 -25.32 38.45 21.77
CA THR A 219 -25.55 39.78 22.41
C THR A 219 -26.79 40.60 21.96
N THR A 220 -27.26 41.58 22.72
CA THR A 220 -28.40 42.44 22.32
C THR A 220 -28.13 43.35 21.10
N ALA A 221 -26.89 43.40 20.60
CA ALA A 221 -26.49 44.18 19.43
C ALA A 221 -26.71 43.39 18.12
N ARG A 222 -27.68 43.82 17.30
CA ARG A 222 -28.23 43.10 16.15
C ARG A 222 -28.22 43.86 14.83
N SER A 223 -27.90 45.14 14.77
CA SER A 223 -27.90 45.90 13.52
C SER A 223 -26.66 45.58 12.70
N GLY A 224 -26.84 45.27 11.41
CA GLY A 224 -25.73 45.03 10.51
C GLY A 224 -26.16 44.71 9.09
N VAL A 225 -25.58 45.45 8.15
CA VAL A 225 -25.71 45.20 6.72
C VAL A 225 -24.32 45.01 6.12
N GLY A 226 -24.20 44.04 5.23
CA GLY A 226 -22.99 43.81 4.47
C GLY A 226 -23.31 43.28 3.07
N TYR A 227 -22.35 43.40 2.18
CA TYR A 227 -22.49 43.04 0.77
C TYR A 227 -21.29 42.20 0.32
N PHE A 228 -21.53 41.29 -0.60
CA PHE A 228 -20.50 40.51 -1.29
C PHE A 228 -20.62 40.74 -2.80
N ASP A 229 -19.48 40.90 -3.45
CA ASP A 229 -19.42 41.13 -4.89
C ASP A 229 -18.10 40.62 -5.49
N ASP A 230 -17.99 40.55 -6.81
CA ASP A 230 -16.79 40.14 -7.57
C ASP A 230 -16.11 38.87 -7.03
N LEU A 231 -16.89 37.82 -6.76
CA LEU A 231 -16.33 36.53 -6.40
C LEU A 231 -15.61 35.93 -7.61
N SER A 232 -14.33 35.61 -7.46
CA SER A 232 -13.51 34.90 -8.42
C SER A 232 -12.83 33.71 -7.77
N ILE A 233 -12.92 32.56 -8.43
CA ILE A 233 -12.32 31.30 -8.02
C ILE A 233 -11.50 30.80 -9.21
N THR A 234 -10.19 30.77 -9.04
CA THR A 234 -9.24 30.35 -10.07
C THR A 234 -8.32 29.26 -9.53
N ALA A 235 -7.91 28.36 -10.39
CA ALA A 235 -6.81 27.45 -10.15
C ALA A 235 -5.58 27.98 -10.91
N GLU A 236 -4.47 28.10 -10.22
CA GLU A 236 -3.19 28.59 -10.71
C GLU A 236 -2.09 27.55 -10.44
N ALA A 237 -0.97 27.66 -11.13
CA ALA A 237 0.19 26.82 -10.84
C ALA A 237 0.60 26.95 -9.37
N GLY A 238 0.88 25.81 -8.73
CA GLY A 238 1.43 25.73 -7.39
C GLY A 238 2.71 26.54 -7.22
N THR A 239 3.06 26.79 -5.96
CA THR A 239 4.42 27.29 -5.68
C THR A 239 5.44 26.23 -6.10
N PRO A 240 6.43 26.54 -6.97
CA PRO A 240 7.43 25.56 -7.36
C PRO A 240 8.09 24.94 -6.14
N PHE A 241 8.14 23.61 -6.09
CA PHE A 241 8.82 22.90 -5.03
C PHE A 241 10.34 22.96 -5.27
N ASP A 242 11.06 23.45 -4.26
CA ASP A 242 12.52 23.44 -4.24
C ASP A 242 13.01 22.15 -3.56
N GLY A 243 13.14 21.10 -4.37
CA GLY A 243 13.49 19.74 -3.97
C GLY A 243 13.10 18.72 -5.05
N TRP A 244 13.20 17.43 -4.69
CA TRP A 244 12.74 16.33 -5.53
C TRP A 244 11.29 15.96 -5.20
N ASP A 245 10.38 16.12 -6.14
CA ASP A 245 8.98 15.72 -6.03
C ASP A 245 8.79 14.37 -6.71
N GLU A 246 8.31 13.39 -5.95
CA GLU A 246 8.09 12.02 -6.38
C GLU A 246 7.30 11.93 -7.70
N THR A 247 6.20 12.67 -7.80
CA THR A 247 5.35 12.61 -9.00
C THR A 247 5.87 13.54 -10.09
N ALA A 248 6.20 14.79 -9.75
CA ALA A 248 6.54 15.80 -10.77
C ALA A 248 7.94 15.59 -11.37
N ASN A 249 8.90 15.11 -10.59
CA ASN A 249 10.25 14.79 -11.06
C ASN A 249 10.40 13.30 -11.40
N GLY A 250 9.90 12.42 -10.52
CA GLY A 250 10.06 10.98 -10.65
C GLY A 250 9.05 10.28 -11.56
N GLY A 251 7.94 10.93 -11.88
CA GLY A 251 6.94 10.44 -12.83
C GLY A 251 5.90 9.48 -12.26
N GLY A 252 5.87 9.29 -10.94
CA GLY A 252 4.91 8.40 -10.27
C GLY A 252 5.43 7.95 -8.92
N ASP A 253 4.79 6.90 -8.39
CA ASP A 253 5.16 6.20 -7.16
C ASP A 253 6.66 5.84 -7.10
N ALA A 254 7.27 5.93 -5.93
CA ALA A 254 8.70 5.71 -5.78
C ALA A 254 9.11 4.22 -5.70
N GLY A 255 8.15 3.30 -5.64
CA GLY A 255 8.39 1.88 -5.49
C GLY A 255 8.86 1.51 -4.08
N ASP A 256 8.72 0.24 -3.72
CA ASP A 256 8.93 -0.27 -2.36
C ASP A 256 10.25 -1.05 -2.15
N LEU A 257 11.01 -1.32 -3.22
CA LEU A 257 12.25 -2.10 -3.17
C LEU A 257 13.40 -1.40 -3.90
N PRO A 258 14.68 -1.74 -3.61
CA PRO A 258 15.84 -1.14 -4.28
C PRO A 258 15.80 -1.20 -5.82
N GLU A 259 15.23 -2.26 -6.39
CA GLU A 259 15.04 -2.49 -7.82
C GLU A 259 13.91 -1.65 -8.44
N THR A 260 12.91 -1.26 -7.65
CA THR A 260 11.81 -0.39 -8.08
C THR A 260 12.01 1.06 -7.66
N ALA A 261 13.10 1.33 -6.92
CA ALA A 261 13.40 2.63 -6.35
C ALA A 261 13.49 3.75 -7.39
N GLN A 262 12.99 4.90 -7.00
CA GLN A 262 13.02 6.09 -7.84
C GLN A 262 14.43 6.70 -7.91
N SER A 263 14.87 6.99 -9.14
CA SER A 263 16.09 7.76 -9.38
C SER A 263 15.87 9.24 -9.09
N THR A 264 16.73 9.88 -8.29
CA THR A 264 16.55 11.28 -7.85
C THR A 264 17.49 12.29 -8.55
N GLY A 265 18.03 11.94 -9.72
CA GLY A 265 18.95 12.82 -10.46
C GLY A 265 20.38 12.79 -9.89
N GLY A 266 21.16 13.86 -10.09
CA GLY A 266 22.56 13.92 -9.64
C GLY A 266 22.95 15.18 -8.84
N ASP A 267 22.04 16.16 -8.76
CA ASP A 267 22.29 17.41 -8.05
C ASP A 267 22.09 17.24 -6.54
N PRO A 268 22.62 18.14 -5.70
CA PRO A 268 22.31 18.18 -4.26
C PRO A 268 20.80 18.23 -4.01
N ILE A 269 20.30 17.39 -3.10
CA ILE A 269 18.88 17.35 -2.74
C ILE A 269 18.73 17.66 -1.28
N THR A 270 18.03 18.74 -0.97
CA THR A 270 17.76 19.16 0.41
C THR A 270 16.39 18.71 0.90
N LYS A 271 15.48 18.34 -0.02
CA LYS A 271 14.12 17.90 0.30
C LYS A 271 13.62 16.90 -0.74
N ILE A 272 12.93 15.87 -0.28
CA ILE A 272 12.10 14.99 -1.10
C ILE A 272 10.65 15.17 -0.67
N ARG A 273 9.72 15.41 -1.59
CA ARG A 273 8.27 15.37 -1.33
C ARG A 273 7.70 14.12 -1.98
N GLY A 274 6.93 13.36 -1.21
CA GLY A 274 6.22 12.19 -1.72
C GLY A 274 4.89 11.95 -1.00
N ALA A 275 4.25 10.82 -1.29
CA ALA A 275 2.98 10.43 -0.71
C ALA A 275 2.85 8.91 -0.57
N ILE A 276 2.53 8.47 0.65
CA ILE A 276 2.01 7.12 0.90
C ILE A 276 0.58 7.09 0.34
N GLY A 277 0.43 6.62 -0.90
CA GLY A 277 -0.77 6.71 -1.72
C GLY A 277 -1.81 5.66 -1.38
N THR A 278 -1.39 4.48 -0.91
CA THR A 278 -2.28 3.37 -0.54
C THR A 278 -1.89 2.70 0.77
N ALA A 279 -2.73 1.80 1.28
CA ALA A 279 -2.40 1.04 2.48
C ALA A 279 -1.16 0.16 2.25
N ASN A 280 -0.27 0.11 3.24
CA ASN A 280 1.00 -0.64 3.24
C ASN A 280 2.07 -0.15 2.25
N ASP A 281 1.82 0.98 1.61
CA ASP A 281 2.72 1.61 0.66
C ASP A 281 4.03 2.08 1.32
N VAL A 282 5.09 2.05 0.54
CA VAL A 282 6.47 2.40 0.92
C VAL A 282 7.15 3.00 -0.28
N ASP A 283 7.85 4.11 -0.05
CA ASP A 283 8.56 4.83 -1.10
C ASP A 283 10.07 4.70 -0.92
N VAL A 284 10.78 4.33 -1.98
CA VAL A 284 12.24 4.14 -1.99
C VAL A 284 12.91 5.07 -2.99
N TYR A 285 13.87 5.86 -2.50
CA TYR A 285 14.61 6.83 -3.29
C TYR A 285 16.10 6.45 -3.35
N ALA A 286 16.67 6.40 -4.56
CA ALA A 286 18.10 6.27 -4.73
C ALA A 286 18.81 7.60 -4.43
N ILE A 287 19.78 7.59 -3.52
CA ILE A 287 20.54 8.78 -3.12
C ILE A 287 22.05 8.49 -3.06
N THR A 288 22.87 9.54 -3.14
CA THR A 288 24.31 9.46 -2.91
C THR A 288 24.67 10.16 -1.61
N ILE A 289 25.37 9.46 -0.72
CA ILE A 289 25.98 10.01 0.49
C ILE A 289 27.48 10.13 0.25
N SER A 290 27.99 11.36 0.15
CA SER A 290 29.41 11.62 -0.12
C SER A 290 30.26 11.79 1.15
N ASP A 291 29.63 12.22 2.24
CA ASP A 291 30.23 12.32 3.57
C ASP A 291 29.24 11.74 4.59
N PRO A 292 29.48 10.50 5.07
CA PRO A 292 28.63 9.87 6.07
C PRO A 292 28.44 10.71 7.34
N SER A 293 29.38 11.59 7.70
CA SER A 293 29.27 12.43 8.89
C SER A 293 28.32 13.62 8.71
N ALA A 294 28.06 14.04 7.46
CA ALA A 294 27.15 15.13 7.12
C ALA A 294 25.70 14.67 6.85
N PHE A 295 25.50 13.35 6.75
CA PHE A 295 24.21 12.76 6.41
C PHE A 295 23.15 12.96 7.50
N SER A 296 21.97 13.44 7.11
CA SER A 296 20.75 13.30 7.88
C SER A 296 19.53 13.27 6.96
N ALA A 297 18.53 12.48 7.32
CA ALA A 297 17.20 12.50 6.74
C ALA A 297 16.15 12.59 7.86
N THR A 298 15.13 13.44 7.71
CA THR A 298 14.10 13.64 8.74
C THR A 298 12.75 14.02 8.14
N THR A 299 11.66 13.45 8.67
CA THR A 299 10.28 13.84 8.31
C THR A 299 9.68 14.84 9.30
N ILE A 300 10.42 15.21 10.35
CA ILE A 300 10.01 16.21 11.36
C ILE A 300 9.70 17.55 10.67
N GLY A 301 8.48 18.06 10.86
CA GLY A 301 8.00 19.29 10.23
C GLY A 301 7.60 19.14 8.75
N GLY A 302 7.76 17.95 8.19
CA GLY A 302 7.41 17.61 6.80
C GLY A 302 6.12 16.82 6.68
N THR A 303 5.63 16.24 7.79
CA THR A 303 4.35 15.54 7.86
C THR A 303 3.83 15.43 9.29
N SER A 304 2.55 15.09 9.45
CA SER A 304 1.95 14.66 10.73
C SER A 304 1.76 13.15 10.82
N LEU A 305 2.18 12.40 9.80
CA LEU A 305 2.11 10.94 9.78
C LEU A 305 3.08 10.33 10.80
N ASP A 306 2.77 9.10 11.22
CA ASP A 306 3.65 8.25 12.02
C ASP A 306 4.57 7.49 11.06
N THR A 307 5.76 8.04 10.83
CA THR A 307 6.67 7.59 9.77
C THR A 307 7.73 6.66 10.31
N ALA A 308 8.37 5.91 9.43
CA ALA A 308 9.61 5.21 9.71
C ALA A 308 10.58 5.42 8.53
N LEU A 309 11.84 5.74 8.82
CA LEU A 309 12.89 5.95 7.82
C LEU A 309 13.92 4.82 7.86
N TRP A 310 14.24 4.30 6.67
CA TRP A 310 15.14 3.16 6.49
C TRP A 310 16.21 3.53 5.48
N LEU A 311 17.44 3.09 5.71
CA LEU A 311 18.53 3.22 4.76
C LEU A 311 19.08 1.84 4.43
N PHE A 312 19.19 1.55 3.15
CA PHE A 312 19.84 0.36 2.62
C PHE A 312 21.07 0.74 1.80
N ASP A 313 22.09 -0.12 1.80
CA ASP A 313 23.28 0.07 0.96
C ASP A 313 22.98 -0.23 -0.53
N GLU A 314 24.00 -0.11 -1.38
CA GLU A 314 23.85 -0.34 -2.82
C GLU A 314 23.37 -1.73 -3.22
N ASN A 315 23.44 -2.72 -2.32
CA ASN A 315 22.96 -4.10 -2.54
C ASN A 315 21.64 -4.37 -1.79
N GLY A 316 21.00 -3.35 -1.24
CA GLY A 316 19.74 -3.48 -0.50
C GLY A 316 19.90 -3.98 0.94
N LYS A 317 21.13 -4.09 1.47
CA LYS A 317 21.35 -4.53 2.86
C LYS A 317 21.01 -3.42 3.84
N GLY A 318 20.37 -3.76 4.96
CA GLY A 318 20.01 -2.79 5.99
C GLY A 318 21.21 -2.08 6.61
N VAL A 319 21.15 -0.74 6.67
CA VAL A 319 22.22 0.12 7.21
C VAL A 319 21.78 0.83 8.48
N VAL A 320 20.80 1.73 8.38
CA VAL A 320 20.31 2.51 9.53
C VAL A 320 18.81 2.70 9.47
N TYR A 321 18.18 2.70 10.64
CA TYR A 321 16.73 2.82 10.81
C TYR A 321 16.37 3.75 11.96
N ASN A 322 15.23 4.45 11.82
CA ASN A 322 14.53 5.07 12.94
C ASN A 322 13.02 5.18 12.67
N ASP A 323 12.22 4.98 13.72
CA ASP A 323 10.75 5.11 13.72
C ASP A 323 10.35 6.50 14.25
N ASP A 324 10.71 6.79 15.50
CA ASP A 324 10.39 8.03 16.17
C ASP A 324 11.62 8.89 16.39
N ASN A 325 11.46 10.22 16.27
CA ASN A 325 12.51 11.21 16.54
C ASN A 325 13.28 10.87 17.84
N PRO A 326 14.58 10.52 17.74
CA PRO A 326 15.40 10.11 18.88
C PRO A 326 15.67 11.27 19.85
N ASP A 327 15.51 12.51 19.39
CA ASP A 327 15.84 13.72 20.15
C ASP A 327 14.59 14.35 20.82
N ALA A 328 13.41 13.72 20.71
CA ALA A 328 12.16 14.19 21.30
C ALA A 328 11.48 13.16 22.21
N THR A 329 10.77 13.66 23.23
CA THR A 329 9.97 12.83 24.16
C THR A 329 8.59 12.47 23.63
N THR A 330 8.11 13.18 22.61
CA THR A 330 6.79 13.01 21.97
C THR A 330 6.91 13.28 20.47
N GLY A 331 5.94 12.80 19.69
CA GLY A 331 5.92 12.95 18.23
C GLY A 331 6.29 11.64 17.52
N THR A 332 5.81 11.51 16.29
CA THR A 332 5.77 10.27 15.51
C THR A 332 6.55 10.36 14.19
N GLN A 333 7.27 11.47 13.98
CA GLN A 333 8.11 11.66 12.82
C GLN A 333 9.52 11.14 13.08
N SER A 334 10.14 10.56 12.06
CA SER A 334 11.43 9.88 12.16
C SER A 334 12.60 10.78 11.79
N ARG A 335 13.78 10.40 12.28
CA ARG A 335 15.06 10.97 11.87
C ARG A 335 16.16 9.90 11.88
N ILE A 336 16.85 9.76 10.75
CA ILE A 336 18.09 9.00 10.64
C ILE A 336 19.27 9.94 10.41
N ASP A 337 20.42 9.59 10.98
CA ASP A 337 21.71 10.22 10.78
C ASP A 337 22.81 9.19 11.09
N ASN A 338 24.09 9.58 11.01
CA ASN A 338 25.19 8.66 11.28
C ASN A 338 25.71 8.69 12.73
N ARG A 339 24.90 9.07 13.73
CA ARG A 339 25.33 9.12 15.15
C ARG A 339 25.78 7.76 15.69
N THR A 340 25.25 6.68 15.13
CA THR A 340 25.57 5.29 15.48
C THR A 340 26.70 4.70 14.64
N VAL A 341 27.25 5.46 13.69
CA VAL A 341 28.36 5.04 12.82
C VAL A 341 28.01 3.81 11.96
N CYS A 342 26.72 3.62 11.63
CA CYS A 342 26.29 2.52 10.75
C CYS A 342 26.66 2.76 9.29
N ILE A 343 26.74 4.03 8.87
CA ILE A 343 27.14 4.42 7.51
C ILE A 343 28.66 4.53 7.51
N THR A 344 29.33 3.47 7.03
CA THR A 344 30.79 3.33 7.15
C THR A 344 31.55 3.86 5.95
N GLN A 345 30.91 4.02 4.79
CA GLN A 345 31.54 4.47 3.55
C GLN A 345 30.65 5.45 2.79
N PRO A 346 31.22 6.33 1.96
CA PRO A 346 30.44 7.07 0.97
C PRO A 346 29.97 6.13 -0.15
N GLY A 347 28.86 6.46 -0.81
CA GLY A 347 28.34 5.65 -1.90
C GLY A 347 26.88 5.91 -2.21
N ARG A 348 26.31 5.02 -3.02
CA ARG A 348 24.88 4.97 -3.32
C ARG A 348 24.16 4.24 -2.20
N TYR A 349 23.01 4.78 -1.81
CA TYR A 349 22.12 4.20 -0.82
C TYR A 349 20.68 4.31 -1.31
N TYR A 350 19.81 3.49 -0.73
CA TYR A 350 18.37 3.55 -0.92
C TYR A 350 17.72 4.04 0.36
N LEU A 351 17.10 5.21 0.30
CA LEU A 351 16.35 5.81 1.40
C LEU A 351 14.88 5.45 1.25
N ALA A 352 14.36 4.65 2.16
CA ALA A 352 12.95 4.29 2.19
C ALA A 352 12.19 5.04 3.28
N VAL A 353 10.93 5.34 3.02
CA VAL A 353 9.97 5.84 4.00
C VAL A 353 8.73 4.97 4.00
N SER A 354 8.35 4.51 5.19
CA SER A 354 7.09 3.79 5.43
C SER A 354 6.34 4.45 6.58
N LEU A 355 5.16 3.91 6.93
CA LEU A 355 4.41 4.31 8.11
C LEU A 355 4.50 3.26 9.22
N PHE A 356 4.23 3.70 10.46
CA PHE A 356 4.23 2.84 11.64
C PHE A 356 3.45 1.54 11.40
N GLY A 357 4.06 0.44 11.81
CA GLY A 357 3.55 -0.92 11.60
C GLY A 357 4.10 -1.61 10.36
N ARG A 358 4.54 -0.87 9.32
CA ARG A 358 5.14 -1.43 8.11
C ARG A 358 6.67 -1.52 8.24
N ARG A 359 7.22 -2.73 8.23
CA ARG A 359 8.61 -3.02 8.66
C ARG A 359 9.40 -3.77 7.59
N ALA A 360 10.65 -3.36 7.37
CA ALA A 360 11.54 -4.02 6.43
C ALA A 360 11.84 -5.47 6.83
N ALA A 361 11.59 -6.39 5.90
CA ALA A 361 11.83 -7.82 6.04
C ALA A 361 12.93 -8.26 5.05
N GLY A 362 13.80 -9.16 5.51
CA GLY A 362 14.85 -9.74 4.70
C GLY A 362 14.31 -10.80 3.73
N CYS A 363 15.19 -11.39 2.94
CA CYS A 363 14.84 -12.42 1.96
C CYS A 363 14.19 -13.69 2.56
N GLY A 364 14.38 -13.97 3.85
CA GLY A 364 13.67 -15.05 4.56
C GLY A 364 12.41 -14.58 5.30
N ASP A 365 11.97 -13.34 5.05
CA ASP A 365 10.85 -12.64 5.69
C ASP A 365 11.01 -12.30 7.18
N GLY A 366 12.16 -12.61 7.77
CA GLY A 366 12.54 -12.13 9.10
C GLY A 366 12.80 -10.63 9.10
N LEU A 367 12.60 -9.98 10.24
CA LEU A 367 12.86 -8.54 10.36
C LEU A 367 14.37 -8.23 10.24
N ILE A 368 14.70 -7.19 9.48
CA ILE A 368 16.10 -6.69 9.40
C ILE A 368 16.47 -5.89 10.66
N TRP A 369 15.50 -5.22 11.28
CA TRP A 369 15.65 -4.52 12.57
C TRP A 369 14.68 -5.06 13.61
N ALA A 370 15.10 -5.12 14.87
CA ALA A 370 14.21 -5.36 15.99
C ALA A 370 13.17 -4.23 16.11
N THR A 371 12.05 -4.47 16.78
CA THR A 371 10.91 -3.52 16.81
C THR A 371 11.02 -2.46 17.90
N THR A 372 11.96 -2.63 18.83
CA THR A 372 12.18 -1.71 19.95
C THR A 372 13.68 -1.54 20.22
N PRO A 373 14.10 -0.38 20.73
CA PRO A 373 13.31 0.84 20.95
C PRO A 373 12.96 1.60 19.66
N ALA A 374 11.77 2.23 19.60
CA ALA A 374 11.31 3.04 18.46
C ALA A 374 12.04 4.40 18.36
N ARG A 375 12.31 5.03 19.51
CA ARG A 375 13.02 6.32 19.66
C ARG A 375 14.53 6.18 19.64
N GLY A 376 15.06 5.47 18.65
CA GLY A 376 16.50 5.26 18.50
C GLY A 376 16.90 5.15 17.04
N VAL A 377 18.00 5.81 16.69
CA VAL A 377 18.73 5.52 15.44
C VAL A 377 19.51 4.23 15.66
N ARG A 378 19.34 3.23 14.80
CA ARG A 378 19.92 1.89 15.01
C ARG A 378 20.50 1.30 13.73
N CYS A 379 21.62 0.59 13.88
CA CYS A 379 22.08 -0.31 12.83
C CYS A 379 21.17 -1.54 12.77
N ALA A 380 21.25 -2.33 11.68
CA ALA A 380 20.51 -3.58 11.55
C ALA A 380 20.79 -4.51 12.75
N ASP A 381 19.73 -4.90 13.47
CA ASP A 381 19.80 -5.65 14.74
C ASP A 381 18.69 -6.71 14.87
N GLY A 382 17.95 -6.98 13.80
CA GLY A 382 16.93 -8.01 13.75
C GLY A 382 17.46 -9.42 13.42
N PRO A 383 16.56 -10.43 13.42
CA PRO A 383 16.88 -11.81 13.03
C PRO A 383 17.55 -11.93 11.66
N GLU A 384 17.24 -11.02 10.73
CA GLU A 384 17.83 -10.94 9.39
C GLU A 384 18.68 -9.69 9.19
N SER A 385 19.38 -9.24 10.23
CA SER A 385 20.24 -8.03 10.20
C SER A 385 21.33 -8.01 9.12
N THR A 386 21.69 -9.16 8.55
CA THR A 386 22.66 -9.26 7.45
C THR A 386 22.04 -9.40 6.06
N SER A 387 20.71 -9.54 5.98
CA SER A 387 19.95 -9.78 4.76
C SER A 387 19.76 -8.48 3.96
N ARG A 388 19.57 -8.59 2.64
CA ARG A 388 18.98 -7.50 1.86
C ARG A 388 17.48 -7.44 2.10
N VAL A 389 16.87 -6.28 1.91
CA VAL A 389 15.40 -6.17 1.92
C VAL A 389 14.84 -7.00 0.77
N GLY A 390 13.97 -7.95 1.11
CA GLY A 390 13.20 -8.78 0.18
C GLY A 390 11.71 -8.46 0.21
N GLY A 391 11.27 -7.64 1.18
CA GLY A 391 9.88 -7.22 1.28
C GLY A 391 9.61 -6.47 2.57
N TRP A 392 8.32 -6.35 2.88
CA TRP A 392 7.83 -5.60 4.03
C TRP A 392 6.78 -6.42 4.78
N SER A 393 6.90 -6.43 6.11
CA SER A 393 5.99 -7.11 7.02
C SER A 393 5.13 -6.13 7.82
N GLY A 394 4.07 -6.63 8.44
CA GLY A 394 3.10 -5.80 9.15
C GLY A 394 2.25 -4.95 8.21
N SER A 395 1.35 -4.15 8.79
CA SER A 395 0.38 -3.36 8.02
C SER A 395 0.22 -1.94 8.54
N SER A 396 -0.15 -1.04 7.64
CA SER A 396 -0.58 0.32 7.94
C SER A 396 -1.68 0.73 6.96
N SER A 397 -2.79 1.23 7.50
CA SER A 397 -3.90 1.76 6.68
C SER A 397 -3.83 3.28 6.52
N SER A 398 -2.86 3.94 7.16
CA SER A 398 -2.64 5.37 7.01
C SER A 398 -2.10 5.69 5.63
N THR A 399 -2.54 6.81 5.08
CA THR A 399 -2.07 7.36 3.81
C THR A 399 -1.87 8.86 3.98
N GLY A 400 -1.03 9.45 3.13
CA GLY A 400 -0.83 10.89 3.14
C GLY A 400 0.53 11.33 2.62
N ARG A 401 0.70 12.65 2.57
CA ARG A 401 1.92 13.29 2.06
C ARG A 401 3.00 13.42 3.11
N TYR A 402 4.24 13.44 2.64
CA TYR A 402 5.40 13.75 3.45
C TYR A 402 6.43 14.60 2.72
N ILE A 403 7.26 15.26 3.50
CA ILE A 403 8.52 15.85 3.04
C ILE A 403 9.64 15.29 3.91
N ILE A 404 10.66 14.73 3.28
CA ILE A 404 11.92 14.34 3.92
C ILE A 404 12.89 15.50 3.74
N PHE A 405 13.37 16.09 4.83
CA PHE A 405 14.46 17.06 4.80
C PHE A 405 15.81 16.33 4.87
N LEU A 406 16.75 16.74 4.03
CA LEU A 406 18.02 16.05 3.81
C LEU A 406 19.21 17.00 3.99
N THR A 407 20.30 16.48 4.56
CA THR A 407 21.62 17.11 4.57
C THR A 407 22.68 16.12 4.15
N GLY A 408 23.73 16.58 3.46
CA GLY A 408 24.85 15.72 3.04
C GLY A 408 24.50 14.72 1.92
N VAL A 409 23.42 14.97 1.18
CA VAL A 409 22.88 14.08 0.13
C VAL A 409 22.86 14.78 -1.22
N SER A 410 23.25 14.05 -2.26
CA SER A 410 22.90 14.37 -3.65
C SER A 410 22.05 13.25 -4.25
N GLY A 411 21.42 13.52 -5.38
CA GLY A 411 20.65 12.50 -6.08
C GLY A 411 21.50 11.33 -6.55
N ALA A 412 20.83 10.22 -6.86
CA ALA A 412 21.44 9.11 -7.58
C ALA A 412 20.49 8.52 -8.63
N SER A 413 21.06 7.87 -9.63
CA SER A 413 20.34 6.88 -10.43
C SER A 413 20.18 5.60 -9.63
N ALA A 414 19.00 5.00 -9.64
CA ALA A 414 18.77 3.67 -9.10
C ALA A 414 19.70 2.66 -9.79
N GLY A 415 20.23 1.72 -8.99
CA GLY A 415 20.98 0.57 -9.49
C GLY A 415 20.06 -0.62 -9.80
N ASP A 416 20.68 -1.73 -10.17
CA ASP A 416 20.04 -3.03 -10.36
C ASP A 416 20.69 -4.03 -9.38
N PRO A 417 20.39 -3.92 -8.06
CA PRO A 417 20.97 -4.81 -7.06
C PRO A 417 20.43 -6.22 -7.25
N ALA A 418 21.29 -7.22 -6.99
CA ALA A 418 20.91 -8.62 -7.15
C ALA A 418 19.67 -8.98 -6.33
N ASP A 419 18.73 -9.70 -6.94
CA ASP A 419 17.52 -10.25 -6.31
C ASP A 419 17.83 -11.02 -5.03
N CYS A 420 16.80 -11.21 -4.19
CA CYS A 420 16.91 -12.14 -3.09
C CYS A 420 17.39 -13.51 -3.62
N PRO A 421 18.37 -14.15 -2.94
CA PRO A 421 18.78 -15.48 -3.35
C PRO A 421 17.58 -16.42 -3.28
N PRO A 422 17.49 -17.40 -4.19
CA PRO A 422 16.42 -18.39 -4.16
C PRO A 422 16.30 -19.00 -2.76
N PRO A 423 15.08 -19.09 -2.18
CA PRO A 423 14.90 -19.64 -0.86
C PRO A 423 15.39 -21.08 -0.84
N ASP A 424 16.27 -21.42 0.11
CA ASP A 424 16.73 -22.78 0.35
C ASP A 424 16.37 -23.19 1.79
N PRO A 425 15.71 -24.34 2.00
CA PRO A 425 15.12 -25.26 1.01
C PRO A 425 13.72 -24.84 0.52
N TRP A 426 13.25 -25.60 -0.49
CA TRP A 426 12.10 -25.41 -1.39
C TRP A 426 10.91 -24.60 -0.81
N ASP A 427 10.51 -23.59 -1.58
CA ASP A 427 9.37 -22.70 -1.37
C ASP A 427 8.31 -22.91 -2.46
N GLU A 428 7.06 -23.06 -2.01
CA GLU A 428 5.89 -23.33 -2.83
C GLU A 428 5.66 -22.27 -3.91
N GLN A 429 5.63 -20.99 -3.50
CA GLN A 429 5.33 -19.90 -4.42
C GLN A 429 6.47 -19.69 -5.43
N PHE A 430 7.72 -19.80 -4.98
CA PHE A 430 8.88 -19.56 -5.84
C PHE A 430 9.15 -20.72 -6.81
N TYR A 431 9.23 -21.98 -6.32
CA TYR A 431 9.63 -23.10 -7.18
C TYR A 431 8.49 -23.87 -7.80
N GLY A 432 7.34 -24.01 -7.12
CA GLY A 432 6.20 -24.66 -7.76
C GLY A 432 5.20 -23.69 -8.39
N GLY A 433 5.47 -22.38 -8.33
CA GLY A 433 4.85 -21.38 -9.21
C GLY A 433 3.47 -20.90 -8.76
N GLY A 434 3.10 -21.15 -7.51
CA GLY A 434 1.82 -20.75 -6.96
C GLY A 434 1.50 -21.53 -5.69
N ASP A 435 0.23 -21.44 -5.31
CA ASP A 435 -0.41 -22.17 -4.21
C ASP A 435 -0.45 -23.67 -4.52
N ALA A 436 -0.04 -24.54 -3.59
CA ALA A 436 -0.15 -25.98 -3.80
C ALA A 436 -1.61 -26.42 -3.68
N GLY A 437 -2.03 -27.33 -4.56
CA GLY A 437 -3.39 -27.82 -4.51
C GLY A 437 -3.69 -28.72 -3.33
N ASP A 438 -4.98 -28.87 -3.04
CA ASP A 438 -5.52 -29.60 -1.88
C ASP A 438 -5.80 -31.09 -2.14
N LEU A 439 -5.62 -31.57 -3.37
CA LEU A 439 -5.93 -32.94 -3.78
C LEU A 439 -4.76 -33.58 -4.54
N PRO A 440 -4.68 -34.93 -4.62
CA PRO A 440 -3.60 -35.62 -5.31
C PRO A 440 -3.32 -35.12 -6.73
N ALA A 441 -4.38 -34.75 -7.47
CA ALA A 441 -4.27 -34.28 -8.86
C ALA A 441 -3.72 -32.86 -9.01
N THR A 442 -3.76 -32.06 -7.94
CA THR A 442 -3.31 -30.66 -7.90
C THR A 442 -2.13 -30.46 -6.96
N ALA A 443 -1.65 -31.53 -6.32
CA ALA A 443 -0.50 -31.52 -5.43
C ALA A 443 0.76 -31.04 -6.16
N GLN A 444 1.53 -30.21 -5.49
CA GLN A 444 2.70 -29.57 -6.05
C GLN A 444 3.94 -30.46 -5.96
N LEU A 445 4.67 -30.56 -7.05
CA LEU A 445 5.89 -31.37 -7.11
C LEU A 445 7.03 -30.68 -6.36
N VAL A 446 7.58 -31.33 -5.33
CA VAL A 446 8.81 -30.86 -4.69
C VAL A 446 9.99 -31.30 -5.55
N THR A 447 10.22 -30.54 -6.61
CA THR A 447 11.24 -30.82 -7.64
C THR A 447 12.11 -29.59 -7.88
N LEU A 448 13.35 -29.82 -8.32
CA LEU A 448 14.31 -28.80 -8.76
C LEU A 448 15.17 -29.38 -9.89
N PRO A 449 15.48 -28.61 -10.96
CA PRO A 449 16.23 -29.13 -12.11
C PRO A 449 17.65 -29.63 -11.78
N ASP A 450 18.24 -29.15 -10.68
CA ASP A 450 19.60 -29.47 -10.24
C ASP A 450 19.64 -30.52 -9.12
N ARG A 451 18.50 -31.14 -8.79
CA ARG A 451 18.39 -32.17 -7.74
C ARG A 451 18.05 -33.53 -8.33
N THR A 452 18.76 -34.56 -7.87
CA THR A 452 18.50 -35.94 -8.27
C THR A 452 17.28 -36.49 -7.52
N PRO A 453 16.21 -36.93 -8.22
CA PRO A 453 15.03 -37.51 -7.61
C PRO A 453 15.34 -38.67 -6.67
N CYS A 454 14.64 -38.77 -5.54
CA CYS A 454 14.81 -39.79 -4.51
C CYS A 454 16.23 -39.94 -3.91
N GLU A 455 17.17 -39.04 -4.23
CA GLU A 455 18.54 -39.08 -3.70
C GLU A 455 18.94 -37.76 -3.04
N SER A 456 18.52 -36.63 -3.61
CA SER A 456 18.77 -35.31 -3.04
C SER A 456 17.76 -35.03 -1.92
N PRO A 457 18.20 -34.83 -0.67
CA PRO A 457 17.28 -34.61 0.44
C PRO A 457 16.59 -33.25 0.32
N VAL A 458 15.30 -33.22 0.63
CA VAL A 458 14.58 -31.98 0.94
C VAL A 458 14.42 -31.89 2.45
N THR A 459 15.05 -30.88 3.05
CA THR A 459 15.08 -30.74 4.52
C THR A 459 14.00 -29.80 5.05
N ARG A 460 13.32 -29.07 4.17
CA ARG A 460 12.11 -28.29 4.50
C ARG A 460 11.31 -27.96 3.24
N VAL A 461 10.01 -27.78 3.44
CA VAL A 461 9.09 -27.10 2.53
C VAL A 461 8.54 -25.84 3.21
N ARG A 462 8.43 -24.73 2.49
CA ARG A 462 7.77 -23.50 2.94
C ARG A 462 6.56 -23.22 2.04
N GLY A 463 5.44 -22.88 2.66
CA GLY A 463 4.20 -22.50 1.98
C GLY A 463 3.40 -21.44 2.75
N ASP A 464 2.24 -21.04 2.23
CA ASP A 464 1.30 -20.11 2.87
C ASP A 464 -0.12 -20.66 2.82
N ASN A 465 -0.74 -20.86 3.99
CA ASN A 465 -2.06 -21.48 4.05
C ASN A 465 -3.14 -20.41 4.23
N SER A 466 -3.92 -20.16 3.17
CA SER A 466 -4.99 -19.17 3.16
C SER A 466 -6.24 -19.65 3.93
N ALA A 467 -7.36 -18.94 3.83
CA ALA A 467 -8.57 -19.36 4.55
C ALA A 467 -9.18 -20.59 3.86
N ASP A 468 -9.52 -21.62 4.64
CA ASP A 468 -10.08 -22.87 4.14
C ASP A 468 -9.17 -23.67 3.18
N ASP A 469 -7.88 -23.41 3.29
CA ASP A 469 -6.84 -23.91 2.39
C ASP A 469 -6.17 -25.18 2.90
N VAL A 470 -5.64 -25.98 1.99
CA VAL A 470 -4.88 -27.19 2.28
C VAL A 470 -3.85 -27.39 1.19
N ASP A 471 -2.61 -27.55 1.58
CA ASP A 471 -1.51 -27.62 0.63
C ASP A 471 -0.99 -29.05 0.60
N MET A 472 -0.90 -29.63 -0.60
CA MET A 472 -0.43 -30.99 -0.81
C MET A 472 0.83 -31.00 -1.67
N TYR A 473 1.86 -31.70 -1.19
CA TYR A 473 3.19 -31.78 -1.79
C TYR A 473 3.55 -33.21 -2.17
N VAL A 474 4.17 -33.39 -3.34
CA VAL A 474 4.71 -34.69 -3.76
C VAL A 474 6.17 -34.79 -3.33
N ILE A 475 6.48 -35.77 -2.49
CA ILE A 475 7.83 -36.03 -1.94
C ILE A 475 8.21 -37.51 -2.12
N CYS A 476 9.51 -37.81 -2.12
CA CYS A 476 10.00 -39.19 -2.08
C CYS A 476 10.48 -39.56 -0.68
N ILE A 477 10.14 -40.77 -0.21
CA ILE A 477 10.63 -41.35 1.05
C ILE A 477 11.36 -42.65 0.72
N THR A 478 12.67 -42.71 0.96
CA THR A 478 13.47 -43.91 0.62
C THR A 478 13.64 -44.89 1.77
N ASP A 479 13.74 -44.39 3.01
CA ASP A 479 13.74 -45.21 4.22
C ASP A 479 12.64 -44.72 5.18
N PRO A 480 11.52 -45.46 5.27
CA PRO A 480 10.41 -45.13 6.17
C PRO A 480 10.83 -44.88 7.63
N ASN A 481 11.85 -45.56 8.14
CA ASN A 481 12.29 -45.39 9.53
C ASN A 481 13.02 -44.06 9.77
N SER A 482 13.52 -43.43 8.70
CA SER A 482 14.20 -42.14 8.75
C SER A 482 13.25 -40.95 8.56
N PHE A 483 12.01 -41.19 8.16
CA PHE A 483 11.07 -40.14 7.79
C PHE A 483 10.49 -39.41 9.00
N SER A 484 10.52 -38.08 8.95
CA SER A 484 9.71 -37.21 9.80
C SER A 484 9.38 -35.90 9.10
N ALA A 485 8.15 -35.42 9.27
CA ALA A 485 7.72 -34.08 8.90
C ALA A 485 7.15 -33.36 10.13
N SER A 486 7.57 -32.13 10.38
CA SER A 486 7.18 -31.36 11.58
C SER A 486 6.96 -29.88 11.27
N THR A 487 5.85 -29.32 11.76
CA THR A 487 5.55 -27.88 11.71
C THR A 487 5.89 -27.17 13.03
N VAL A 488 6.45 -27.88 14.01
CA VAL A 488 6.82 -27.31 15.32
C VAL A 488 7.90 -26.24 15.12
N ASN A 489 7.64 -25.02 15.62
CA ASN A 489 8.42 -23.80 15.35
C ASN A 489 8.42 -23.31 13.89
N GLY A 490 7.69 -23.99 13.00
CA GLY A 490 7.56 -23.64 11.59
C GLY A 490 6.24 -22.95 11.25
N ALA A 491 5.20 -23.11 12.07
CA ALA A 491 3.90 -22.46 11.90
C ALA A 491 3.47 -21.68 13.16
N GLY A 492 2.85 -20.52 12.96
CA GLY A 492 2.28 -19.70 14.04
C GLY A 492 0.84 -20.05 14.43
N PHE A 493 0.30 -21.13 13.87
CA PHE A 493 -1.08 -21.57 14.02
C PHE A 493 -1.16 -23.07 14.27
N ASP A 494 -2.37 -23.53 14.57
CA ASP A 494 -2.74 -24.91 14.82
C ASP A 494 -2.79 -25.70 13.50
N THR A 495 -1.93 -26.72 13.35
CA THR A 495 -1.73 -27.44 12.08
C THR A 495 -2.22 -28.87 12.17
N GLN A 496 -2.46 -29.49 11.02
CA GLN A 496 -2.68 -30.92 10.85
C GLN A 496 -1.77 -31.40 9.72
N LEU A 497 -1.01 -32.48 9.93
CA LEU A 497 -0.15 -33.09 8.91
C LEU A 497 -0.68 -34.47 8.49
N TRP A 498 -0.70 -34.71 7.18
CA TRP A 498 -1.27 -35.89 6.56
C TRP A 498 -0.28 -36.46 5.54
N LEU A 499 -0.20 -37.79 5.46
CA LEU A 499 0.54 -38.48 4.41
C LEU A 499 -0.41 -39.42 3.68
N PHE A 500 -0.39 -39.38 2.35
CA PHE A 500 -1.13 -40.26 1.46
C PHE A 500 -0.20 -40.95 0.46
N ARG A 501 -0.64 -42.09 -0.06
CA ARG A 501 -0.05 -42.67 -1.28
C ARG A 501 -0.50 -41.89 -2.51
N CYS A 502 0.17 -42.08 -3.64
CA CYS A 502 -0.22 -41.43 -4.91
C CYS A 502 -1.63 -41.77 -5.40
N ASP A 503 -2.24 -42.88 -4.95
CA ASP A 503 -3.66 -43.20 -5.22
C ASP A 503 -4.65 -42.44 -4.32
N GLY A 504 -4.15 -41.60 -3.41
CA GLY A 504 -4.93 -40.81 -2.46
C GLY A 504 -5.32 -41.56 -1.18
N THR A 505 -4.93 -42.83 -0.99
CA THR A 505 -5.21 -43.56 0.25
C THR A 505 -4.34 -43.05 1.41
N GLY A 506 -4.93 -42.93 2.60
CA GLY A 506 -4.24 -42.44 3.78
C GLY A 506 -3.11 -43.37 4.27
N VAL A 507 -2.06 -42.78 4.85
CA VAL A 507 -0.89 -43.50 5.40
C VAL A 507 -0.66 -43.14 6.86
N VAL A 508 -0.40 -41.87 7.17
CA VAL A 508 -0.17 -41.43 8.55
C VAL A 508 -0.68 -40.00 8.76
N PHE A 509 -1.18 -39.73 9.96
CA PHE A 509 -1.74 -38.44 10.35
C PHE A 509 -1.26 -38.04 11.75
N ASN A 510 -1.16 -36.74 11.99
CA ASN A 510 -1.08 -36.15 13.32
C ASN A 510 -1.67 -34.73 13.33
N ASP A 511 -2.37 -34.38 14.41
CA ASP A 511 -2.92 -33.05 14.68
C ASP A 511 -1.95 -32.28 15.59
N ASP A 512 -1.81 -32.75 16.82
CA ASP A 512 -0.95 -32.16 17.83
C ASP A 512 0.31 -33.01 18.05
N SER A 513 1.48 -32.37 18.00
CA SER A 513 2.68 -32.93 18.61
C SER A 513 2.59 -32.78 20.12
N SER A 514 3.09 -33.77 20.87
CA SER A 514 2.94 -34.02 22.32
C SER A 514 2.78 -32.84 23.32
N SER A 515 3.18 -31.61 23.00
CA SER A 515 3.01 -30.42 23.85
C SER A 515 2.67 -29.13 23.09
N THR A 516 2.30 -29.21 21.81
CA THR A 516 2.10 -28.05 20.93
C THR A 516 0.95 -28.29 19.96
N ALA A 517 0.25 -27.22 19.56
CA ALA A 517 -0.80 -27.28 18.53
C ALA A 517 -0.25 -27.47 17.10
N GLN A 518 1.07 -27.59 16.95
CA GLN A 518 1.71 -27.94 15.70
C GLN A 518 1.92 -29.45 15.61
N SER A 519 1.87 -29.99 14.40
CA SER A 519 1.89 -31.43 14.14
C SER A 519 3.28 -31.98 13.89
N THR A 520 3.43 -33.28 14.07
CA THR A 520 4.58 -34.06 13.62
C THR A 520 4.14 -35.45 13.20
N ILE A 521 4.41 -35.83 11.95
CA ILE A 521 4.26 -37.21 11.47
C ILE A 521 5.64 -37.87 11.32
N ASN A 522 5.69 -39.17 11.56
CA ASN A 522 6.85 -40.05 11.42
C ASN A 522 6.37 -41.50 11.38
N ASN A 523 7.29 -42.47 11.27
CA ASN A 523 6.94 -43.89 11.19
C ASN A 523 6.92 -44.64 12.54
N THR A 524 6.70 -43.97 13.68
CA THR A 524 6.66 -44.64 15.01
C THR A 524 5.54 -45.68 15.13
N THR A 525 4.48 -45.55 14.34
CA THR A 525 3.35 -46.47 14.24
C THR A 525 3.51 -47.56 13.19
N SER A 526 4.62 -47.56 12.42
CA SER A 526 4.85 -48.49 11.30
C SER A 526 3.76 -48.44 10.21
N CYS A 527 3.08 -47.30 10.03
CA CYS A 527 2.09 -47.13 8.97
C CYS A 527 2.72 -46.95 7.58
N ILE A 528 3.96 -46.44 7.52
CA ILE A 528 4.73 -46.31 6.29
C ILE A 528 5.48 -47.62 6.10
N THR A 529 4.95 -48.49 5.24
CA THR A 529 5.39 -49.89 5.11
C THR A 529 6.49 -50.10 4.08
N GLU A 530 6.69 -49.15 3.16
CA GLU A 530 7.65 -49.22 2.06
C GLU A 530 8.16 -47.82 1.73
N GLY A 531 9.30 -47.74 1.01
CA GLY A 531 9.71 -46.48 0.39
C GLY A 531 8.94 -46.23 -0.90
N GLY A 532 8.92 -44.99 -1.38
CA GLY A 532 8.24 -44.61 -2.62
C GLY A 532 7.88 -43.12 -2.65
N ILE A 533 7.04 -42.76 -3.62
CA ILE A 533 6.49 -41.40 -3.77
C ILE A 533 5.21 -41.25 -2.93
N TYR A 534 5.14 -40.17 -2.16
CA TYR A 534 4.04 -39.87 -1.24
C TYR A 534 3.54 -38.43 -1.42
N LEU A 535 2.29 -38.22 -1.01
CA LEU A 535 1.64 -36.93 -0.90
C LEU A 535 1.66 -36.49 0.57
N LEU A 536 2.39 -35.42 0.87
CA LEU A 536 2.43 -34.77 2.17
C LEU A 536 1.48 -33.58 2.15
N ALA A 537 0.41 -33.61 2.92
CA ALA A 537 -0.49 -32.47 3.05
C ALA A 537 -0.37 -31.80 4.41
N ILE A 538 -0.61 -30.49 4.43
CA ILE A 538 -0.78 -29.68 5.63
C ILE A 538 -2.09 -28.93 5.56
N SER A 539 -2.86 -29.00 6.64
CA SER A 539 -4.06 -28.21 6.82
C SER A 539 -4.03 -27.51 8.18
N ARG A 540 -5.02 -26.65 8.42
CA ARG A 540 -5.26 -26.07 9.76
C ARG A 540 -6.29 -26.88 10.49
N TYR A 541 -6.19 -26.95 11.82
CA TYR A 541 -7.34 -27.39 12.60
C TYR A 541 -8.55 -26.45 12.33
N ASN A 542 -9.73 -26.92 11.94
CA ASN A 542 -10.23 -28.30 11.82
C ASN A 542 -10.58 -28.61 10.34
N ARG A 543 -9.57 -28.84 9.49
CA ARG A 543 -9.71 -29.19 8.07
C ARG A 543 -9.35 -30.65 7.87
N ASP A 544 -10.38 -31.50 7.97
CA ASP A 544 -10.23 -32.95 8.06
C ASP A 544 -10.42 -33.63 6.70
N ALA A 545 -9.56 -34.59 6.35
CA ALA A 545 -9.62 -35.34 5.10
C ALA A 545 -10.84 -36.29 5.05
N VAL A 546 -11.61 -36.25 3.95
CA VAL A 546 -12.79 -37.10 3.73
C VAL A 546 -12.75 -37.85 2.39
N ASP A 547 -13.41 -39.00 2.35
CA ASP A 547 -13.63 -39.78 1.13
C ASP A 547 -14.77 -39.19 0.27
N ALA A 548 -15.03 -39.80 -0.89
CA ALA A 548 -16.07 -39.33 -1.82
C ALA A 548 -17.51 -39.39 -1.26
N SER A 549 -17.72 -40.12 -0.16
CA SER A 549 -19.00 -40.17 0.56
C SER A 549 -19.05 -39.19 1.75
N GLY A 550 -17.99 -38.42 1.98
CA GLY A 550 -17.86 -37.50 3.10
C GLY A 550 -17.48 -38.17 4.42
N ASN A 551 -17.02 -39.43 4.40
CA ASN A 551 -16.54 -40.12 5.60
C ASN A 551 -15.10 -39.72 5.90
N LEU A 552 -14.79 -39.46 7.17
CA LEU A 552 -13.44 -39.13 7.60
C LEU A 552 -12.46 -40.30 7.37
N LEU A 553 -11.27 -40.00 6.86
CA LEU A 553 -10.19 -40.99 6.72
C LEU A 553 -9.55 -41.32 8.08
N TRP A 554 -9.50 -40.35 8.99
CA TRP A 554 -9.09 -40.50 10.39
C TRP A 554 -10.17 -39.95 11.32
N ASN A 555 -10.41 -40.61 12.45
CA ASN A 555 -11.28 -40.02 13.49
C ASN A 555 -10.63 -38.78 14.09
N ASN A 556 -11.41 -37.77 14.50
CA ASN A 556 -10.84 -36.51 15.03
C ASN A 556 -10.05 -36.69 16.33
N THR A 557 -10.29 -37.74 17.11
CA THR A 557 -9.57 -37.96 18.38
C THR A 557 -8.96 -39.36 18.45
N PRO A 558 -7.79 -39.52 19.12
CA PRO A 558 -7.03 -38.48 19.84
C PRO A 558 -6.17 -37.58 18.92
N PHE A 559 -6.04 -36.30 19.30
CA PHE A 559 -5.28 -35.27 18.55
C PHE A 559 -3.75 -35.44 18.66
N GLY A 560 -3.27 -35.81 19.86
CA GLY A 560 -1.84 -35.88 20.21
C GLY A 560 -1.06 -37.08 19.68
N ASP A 561 -1.72 -37.99 18.95
CA ASP A 561 -1.13 -39.25 18.52
C ASP A 561 -0.81 -39.22 17.02
N VAL A 562 0.33 -39.81 16.65
CA VAL A 562 0.61 -40.21 15.27
C VAL A 562 -0.20 -41.47 14.98
N ARG A 563 -0.99 -41.51 13.90
CA ARG A 563 -1.95 -42.61 13.66
C ARG A 563 -2.04 -43.06 12.21
N CYS A 564 -2.23 -44.37 12.00
CA CYS A 564 -2.69 -44.91 10.72
C CYS A 564 -4.17 -44.56 10.51
N PRO A 565 -4.70 -44.60 9.27
CA PRO A 565 -6.12 -44.38 8.99
C PRO A 565 -7.02 -45.27 9.85
N ASP A 566 -7.93 -44.65 10.59
CA ASP A 566 -8.84 -45.33 11.53
C ASP A 566 -10.29 -44.85 11.44
N GLY A 567 -10.59 -43.94 10.51
CA GLY A 567 -11.91 -43.40 10.27
C GLY A 567 -12.80 -44.31 9.42
N PRO A 568 -14.10 -43.99 9.30
CA PRO A 568 -15.04 -44.74 8.47
C PRO A 568 -14.67 -44.77 6.98
N GLY A 569 -13.90 -43.79 6.48
CA GLY A 569 -13.38 -43.72 5.12
C GLY A 569 -11.94 -44.23 4.96
N ALA A 570 -11.35 -44.86 5.99
CA ALA A 570 -9.92 -45.20 6.04
C ALA A 570 -9.39 -46.04 4.86
N ALA A 571 -10.24 -46.83 4.22
CA ALA A 571 -9.86 -47.68 3.09
C ALA A 571 -9.96 -46.97 1.73
N ASN A 572 -10.47 -45.73 1.70
CA ASN A 572 -10.78 -45.01 0.47
C ASN A 572 -9.75 -43.89 0.22
N ALA A 573 -9.67 -43.46 -1.04
CA ALA A 573 -8.90 -42.28 -1.42
C ALA A 573 -9.55 -40.99 -0.90
N ILE A 574 -8.73 -40.00 -0.57
CA ILE A 574 -9.20 -38.65 -0.31
C ILE A 574 -9.95 -38.09 -1.52
N ALA A 575 -11.09 -37.46 -1.27
CA ALA A 575 -11.88 -36.77 -2.28
C ALA A 575 -12.19 -35.31 -1.92
N GLY A 576 -11.82 -34.87 -0.71
CA GLY A 576 -11.97 -33.50 -0.27
C GLY A 576 -11.68 -33.32 1.22
N TRP A 577 -12.03 -32.13 1.71
CA TRP A 577 -11.80 -31.70 3.08
C TRP A 577 -13.12 -31.19 3.70
N THR A 578 -13.30 -31.41 5.00
CA THR A 578 -14.46 -30.92 5.75
C THR A 578 -14.02 -30.05 6.93
N GLY A 579 -14.97 -29.29 7.48
CA GLY A 579 -14.72 -28.29 8.51
C GLY A 579 -14.32 -26.94 7.94
N SER A 580 -14.01 -25.98 8.82
CA SER A 580 -13.71 -24.60 8.44
C SER A 580 -12.55 -24.06 9.25
N ALA A 581 -11.68 -23.28 8.62
CA ALA A 581 -10.57 -22.61 9.29
C ALA A 581 -10.40 -21.17 8.76
N THR A 582 -9.92 -20.27 9.62
CA THR A 582 -9.47 -18.93 9.17
C THR A 582 -8.18 -19.04 8.33
N ALA A 583 -7.60 -17.93 7.86
CA ALA A 583 -6.27 -18.00 7.27
C ALA A 583 -5.19 -18.34 8.32
N GLY A 584 -4.26 -19.22 7.99
CA GLY A 584 -3.09 -19.58 8.81
C GLY A 584 -1.89 -18.69 8.51
N GLY A 585 -1.74 -18.31 7.25
CA GLY A 585 -0.56 -17.66 6.72
C GLY A 585 0.60 -18.62 6.59
N ARG A 586 1.80 -18.07 6.50
CA ARG A 586 3.03 -18.82 6.24
C ARG A 586 3.34 -19.91 7.26
N TYR A 587 3.84 -21.02 6.74
CA TYR A 587 4.40 -22.12 7.52
C TYR A 587 5.67 -22.69 6.91
N ILE A 588 6.37 -23.47 7.74
CA ILE A 588 7.53 -24.28 7.40
C ILE A 588 7.27 -25.70 7.88
N ILE A 589 7.41 -26.67 6.99
CA ILE A 589 7.50 -28.09 7.33
C ILE A 589 8.98 -28.45 7.35
N SER A 590 9.52 -28.78 8.50
CA SER A 590 10.86 -29.37 8.64
C SER A 590 10.80 -30.85 8.29
N LEU A 591 11.70 -31.30 7.41
CA LEU A 591 11.71 -32.66 6.87
C LEU A 591 13.01 -33.40 7.18
N GLN A 592 12.86 -34.67 7.52
CA GLN A 592 13.94 -35.65 7.62
C GLN A 592 13.52 -36.89 6.80
N GLY A 593 14.46 -37.50 6.07
CA GLY A 593 14.19 -38.70 5.28
C GLY A 593 13.26 -38.49 4.07
N ALA A 594 13.05 -37.23 3.66
CA ALA A 594 12.32 -36.86 2.45
C ALA A 594 13.28 -36.35 1.37
N TYR A 595 12.94 -36.60 0.11
CA TYR A 595 13.77 -36.32 -1.06
C TYR A 595 12.94 -35.66 -2.18
N PHE A 596 13.63 -34.91 -3.04
CA PHE A 596 13.01 -34.32 -4.24
C PHE A 596 12.44 -35.41 -5.17
N VAL A 597 11.44 -35.05 -5.98
CA VAL A 597 10.79 -35.94 -6.96
C VAL A 597 11.10 -35.53 -8.39
N SER A 598 10.89 -36.44 -9.34
CA SER A 598 10.95 -36.14 -10.77
C SER A 598 9.72 -35.34 -11.21
N GLU A 599 9.75 -34.81 -12.44
CA GLU A 599 8.60 -34.13 -13.05
C GLU A 599 7.38 -35.05 -13.26
N GLN A 600 7.56 -36.37 -13.15
CA GLN A 600 6.47 -37.35 -13.22
C GLN A 600 5.68 -37.45 -11.91
N GLY A 601 6.29 -37.14 -10.76
CA GLY A 601 5.61 -37.12 -9.46
C GLY A 601 4.79 -38.38 -9.16
N CYS A 602 3.48 -38.19 -8.95
CA CYS A 602 2.52 -39.26 -8.69
C CYS A 602 1.81 -39.82 -9.95
N GLN A 603 2.27 -39.50 -11.17
CA GLN A 603 1.67 -40.06 -12.39
C GLN A 603 2.02 -41.56 -12.51
N THR A 604 1.17 -42.41 -11.93
CA THR A 604 1.28 -43.88 -12.00
C THR A 604 0.40 -44.49 -13.09
N THR A 605 0.03 -43.73 -14.12
CA THR A 605 -0.73 -44.30 -15.25
C THR A 605 0.13 -44.32 -16.50
N GLN A 606 0.77 -45.48 -16.68
CA GLN A 606 1.58 -45.90 -17.81
C GLN A 606 2.96 -45.26 -17.85
N CYS A 607 3.89 -45.86 -17.10
CA CYS A 607 5.29 -45.62 -17.31
C CYS A 607 5.65 -46.04 -18.75
N GLU A 608 6.16 -45.11 -19.55
CA GLU A 608 6.63 -45.41 -20.90
C GLU A 608 7.80 -46.39 -20.77
N GLY A 609 7.65 -47.62 -21.25
CA GLY A 609 8.63 -48.69 -21.01
C GLY A 609 8.20 -49.77 -19.99
N ASP A 610 7.00 -49.70 -19.43
CA ASP A 610 6.38 -50.81 -18.68
C ASP A 610 5.92 -51.89 -19.67
N ALA A 611 6.89 -52.70 -20.10
CA ALA A 611 6.69 -53.76 -21.08
C ALA A 611 5.90 -54.94 -20.50
N THR A 612 5.85 -55.09 -19.17
CA THR A 612 5.11 -56.17 -18.50
C THR A 612 3.68 -55.79 -18.11
N GLY A 613 3.36 -54.49 -18.13
CA GLY A 613 2.07 -53.92 -17.77
C GLY A 613 1.76 -54.01 -16.28
N ASP A 614 2.78 -54.11 -15.43
CA ASP A 614 2.63 -54.28 -13.99
C ASP A 614 2.64 -52.95 -13.21
N GLY A 615 2.77 -51.84 -13.94
CA GLY A 615 2.77 -50.48 -13.43
C GLY A 615 4.16 -49.99 -13.02
N ARG A 616 5.22 -50.76 -13.26
CA ARG A 616 6.61 -50.41 -12.96
C ARG A 616 7.48 -50.52 -14.21
N VAL A 617 8.63 -49.87 -14.17
CA VAL A 617 9.69 -50.08 -15.17
C VAL A 617 10.93 -50.56 -14.42
N ASP A 618 11.15 -51.86 -14.42
CA ASP A 618 12.26 -52.48 -13.72
C ASP A 618 13.03 -53.49 -14.60
N ASP A 619 13.79 -54.37 -13.97
CA ASP A 619 14.58 -55.36 -14.69
C ASP A 619 13.71 -56.39 -15.41
N ALA A 620 12.45 -56.59 -15.01
CA ALA A 620 11.49 -57.41 -15.72
C ALA A 620 11.13 -56.80 -17.09
N ASP A 621 10.89 -55.51 -17.17
CA ASP A 621 10.59 -54.80 -18.43
C ASP A 621 11.81 -54.73 -19.35
N LEU A 622 12.98 -54.48 -18.76
CA LEU A 622 14.23 -54.52 -19.50
C LEU A 622 14.49 -55.90 -20.12
N LEU A 623 14.22 -56.97 -19.39
CA LEU A 623 14.35 -58.33 -19.90
C LEU A 623 13.30 -58.64 -20.97
N GLU A 624 12.06 -58.14 -20.83
CA GLU A 624 11.00 -58.31 -21.83
C GLU A 624 11.40 -57.69 -23.17
N VAL A 625 11.95 -56.46 -23.17
CA VAL A 625 12.45 -55.81 -24.39
C VAL A 625 13.69 -56.51 -24.95
N LEU A 626 14.66 -56.91 -24.10
CA LEU A 626 15.87 -57.58 -24.56
C LEU A 626 15.61 -58.99 -25.14
N PHE A 627 14.65 -59.73 -24.62
CA PHE A 627 14.30 -61.06 -25.13
C PHE A 627 13.54 -61.01 -26.45
N ASN A 628 12.84 -59.92 -26.73
CA ASN A 628 12.11 -59.71 -27.98
C ASN A 628 12.85 -58.81 -28.99
N PHE A 629 14.08 -58.39 -28.67
CA PHE A 629 14.86 -57.47 -29.49
C PHE A 629 15.06 -57.98 -30.93
N GLY A 630 14.74 -57.14 -31.91
CA GLY A 630 14.73 -57.48 -33.34
C GLY A 630 13.46 -58.18 -33.83
N CYS A 631 12.42 -58.30 -33.00
CA CYS A 631 11.11 -58.76 -33.43
C CYS A 631 10.44 -57.74 -34.38
N PHE A 632 9.64 -58.23 -35.36
CA PHE A 632 8.87 -57.40 -36.29
C PHE A 632 7.45 -57.94 -36.51
N GLY A 633 6.45 -57.07 -36.48
CA GLY A 633 5.06 -57.32 -36.89
C GLY A 633 4.08 -57.69 -35.77
N PHE A 634 4.46 -58.56 -34.83
CA PHE A 634 3.62 -58.92 -33.67
C PHE A 634 4.52 -59.23 -32.46
N CYS A 635 4.98 -58.20 -31.77
CA CYS A 635 6.02 -58.31 -30.75
C CYS A 635 5.50 -58.23 -29.31
N GLY A 636 4.18 -58.33 -29.13
CA GLY A 636 3.56 -58.25 -27.82
C GLY A 636 3.79 -56.89 -27.18
N SER A 637 3.98 -56.87 -25.87
CA SER A 637 4.17 -55.66 -25.06
C SER A 637 5.62 -55.17 -25.00
N ALA A 638 6.56 -55.87 -25.65
CA ALA A 638 7.96 -55.46 -25.75
C ALA A 638 8.21 -54.34 -26.79
N ASP A 639 7.26 -54.10 -27.70
CA ASP A 639 7.24 -52.97 -28.64
C ASP A 639 6.56 -51.79 -27.93
N VAL A 640 7.32 -51.11 -27.08
CA VAL A 640 6.80 -50.13 -26.12
C VAL A 640 6.44 -48.81 -26.81
N ASP A 641 7.04 -48.51 -27.96
CA ASP A 641 6.68 -47.35 -28.79
C ASP A 641 5.60 -47.67 -29.86
N ASN A 642 5.21 -48.94 -29.98
CA ASN A 642 4.21 -49.48 -30.90
C ASN A 642 4.50 -49.19 -32.39
N ASN A 643 5.77 -49.08 -32.77
CA ASN A 643 6.17 -48.85 -34.16
C ASN A 643 6.14 -50.15 -35.03
N GLY A 644 5.90 -51.30 -34.40
CA GLY A 644 5.83 -52.61 -35.05
C GLY A 644 7.16 -53.37 -35.06
N THR A 645 8.20 -52.84 -34.43
CA THR A 645 9.55 -53.43 -34.33
C THR A 645 10.09 -53.19 -32.93
N VAL A 646 10.68 -54.22 -32.31
CA VAL A 646 11.42 -54.03 -31.05
C VAL A 646 12.88 -53.72 -31.40
N ASP A 647 13.33 -52.49 -31.20
CA ASP A 647 14.69 -52.06 -31.51
C ASP A 647 15.33 -51.21 -30.41
N ASP A 648 16.39 -50.47 -30.74
CA ASP A 648 17.10 -49.64 -29.79
C ASP A 648 16.26 -48.47 -29.27
N ALA A 649 15.20 -48.06 -29.97
CA ALA A 649 14.25 -47.07 -29.47
C ALA A 649 13.47 -47.62 -28.26
N ASP A 650 12.93 -48.84 -28.34
CA ASP A 650 12.22 -49.49 -27.24
C ASP A 650 13.12 -49.68 -26.02
N LEU A 651 14.37 -50.11 -26.24
CA LEU A 651 15.34 -50.29 -25.17
C LEU A 651 15.69 -48.96 -24.49
N LEU A 652 15.83 -47.87 -25.26
CA LEU A 652 16.09 -46.56 -24.68
C LEU A 652 14.89 -46.04 -23.87
N ILE A 653 13.66 -46.33 -24.29
CA ILE A 653 12.45 -45.98 -23.54
C ILE A 653 12.45 -46.67 -22.17
N VAL A 654 12.75 -47.97 -22.10
CA VAL A 654 12.84 -48.69 -20.82
C VAL A 654 13.98 -48.15 -19.95
N LEU A 655 15.16 -47.89 -20.54
CA LEU A 655 16.33 -47.42 -19.78
C LEU A 655 16.17 -45.98 -19.27
N PHE A 656 15.49 -45.12 -20.00
CA PHE A 656 15.24 -43.74 -19.58
C PHE A 656 14.11 -43.63 -18.55
N ASN A 657 13.23 -44.62 -18.48
CA ASN A 657 12.15 -44.67 -17.50
C ASN A 657 12.38 -45.70 -16.40
N PHE A 658 13.59 -46.29 -16.31
CA PHE A 658 13.92 -47.31 -15.31
C PHE A 658 13.77 -46.76 -13.88
N GLY A 659 12.95 -47.42 -13.07
CA GLY A 659 12.52 -46.96 -11.74
C GLY A 659 11.21 -46.19 -11.72
N CYS A 660 10.49 -46.05 -12.84
CA CYS A 660 9.13 -45.52 -12.82
C CYS A 660 8.18 -46.52 -12.11
N GLY A 661 7.18 -46.02 -11.37
CA GLY A 661 6.21 -46.85 -10.64
C GLY A 661 6.71 -47.50 -9.34
N SER A 662 7.95 -47.20 -8.92
CA SER A 662 8.57 -47.70 -7.69
C SER A 662 8.15 -46.97 -6.42
#